data_AF-A0A0L6JM46-F1
#
_entry.id   AF-A0A0L6JM46-F1
#
_cell.length_a   1.000
_cell.length_b   1.000
_cell.length_c   1.000
_cell.angle_alpha   90.00
_cell.angle_beta   90.00
_cell.angle_gamma   90.00
#
_symmetry.space_group_name_H-M   'P 1'
#
loop_
_entity.id
_entity.type
_entity.pdbx_description
1 polymer ?
#
loop_
_entity_poly.entity_id
_entity_poly.type
_entity_poly.pdbx_seq_one_letter_code
_entity_poly.pdbx_strand_id
1 'polypeptide(L)'
;MLGILYLILSFFVGYNFTKKFVPRIFNVSKEISLLGKKITLSTWMVTLPAAFLTGTLFVTWFTYLLTYGIASLFPGIERPLIYGNIITFIILALLTVVFSIKNKENYTLFFDNLKKIGIPEFNDFVLSHKTELIYVLVCLTLWSVFMIRSFNVNNTNEMMLGMSVFSDFGGHIPMIRSFSEGSNFPTEYPHYGASGSGSITGNNVMYHFMFHFLSGNLEFLGLRIDWAFNLPSILSMLAFLMLLYSLVVLMFGNRLTAVLAAVLFMFRSSFAVFTYSADLKLKSSSEEGIMKYLSTLKEYLTTILNNTANIGKTAHEDWGFYAQKVFVNKRHYVFALAIAMLVLIIVFPLFKNMISKLRKTHKKAIEEINKFNSTSSTKEDQIQAENSVAEPSMVSLRRKFWVDEFIRNKDAWVPTNIKRSVFAGLLLGLISFWNGSVVISLLPVLFFMAIFSKHRLEYLNIAAISIIMVFAQTLFFTGGQISASSVNLCIGYLAEFPNGVNTTAKAFLEQGNYNEFIKLIPNLSYNILLFYLQLLGLMLLLLLTSIPFSKKGGRWLTIAFLSPMVMATLFSFSSDVGANHVIIIFSVILLNIIIANMLSRLFVSKSFSVPVVIIGLSEIAFYVSAVLFKFEKLFIPANILALVIAVVIFIVVTIIKRKFDFIRALSISVAAILILALTSSGIIDGLVLYNMDNPSVPGRLYSMKDPTMNWVEDSTNPKDVFLINPDFIHVVLLGGRNVFLGGAYFVSTAGYDWDKRMGIVKNIYGAADANTLKELVQENNIDYIVIDNSNRETKDYRLNEELIKNTFKLAHNNASSNTQIYKVK
;
A
#
# COMPACT_ATOMS: atom_id res chain seq x y z
N MET A 1 -9.81 -0.75 29.35
CA MET A 1 -8.99 -0.55 28.14
C MET A 1 -9.60 0.57 27.31
N LEU A 2 -9.18 1.83 27.54
CA LEU A 2 -9.76 3.00 26.87
C LEU A 2 -9.44 3.04 25.37
N GLY A 3 -8.34 2.41 24.93
CA GLY A 3 -7.97 2.35 23.52
C GLY A 3 -9.01 1.63 22.63
N ILE A 4 -9.64 0.57 23.13
CA ILE A 4 -10.73 -0.11 22.40
C ILE A 4 -11.94 0.82 22.28
N LEU A 5 -12.29 1.51 23.36
CA LEU A 5 -13.39 2.48 23.37
C LEU A 5 -13.12 3.63 22.39
N TYR A 6 -11.88 4.13 22.33
CA TYR A 6 -11.46 5.14 21.37
C TYR A 6 -11.73 4.69 19.92
N LEU A 7 -11.38 3.46 19.57
CA LEU A 7 -11.64 2.90 18.23
C LEU A 7 -13.14 2.73 17.95
N ILE A 8 -13.91 2.25 18.93
CA ILE A 8 -15.37 2.07 18.78
C ILE A 8 -16.07 3.43 18.54
N LEU A 9 -15.73 4.44 19.34
CA LEU A 9 -16.29 5.79 19.18
C LEU A 9 -15.85 6.41 17.86
N SER A 10 -14.58 6.22 17.47
CA SER A 10 -14.08 6.64 16.16
C SER A 10 -14.91 6.02 15.03
N PHE A 11 -15.15 4.70 15.09
CA PHE A 11 -15.98 3.98 14.13
C PHE A 11 -17.38 4.59 14.05
N PHE A 12 -18.02 4.82 15.19
CA PHE A 12 -19.38 5.38 15.26
C PHE A 12 -19.47 6.78 14.62
N VAL A 13 -18.51 7.66 14.93
CA VAL A 13 -18.44 9.00 14.33
C VAL A 13 -18.16 8.89 12.83
N GLY A 14 -17.25 8.02 12.42
CA GLY A 14 -16.92 7.74 11.02
C GLY A 14 -18.13 7.27 10.22
N TYR A 15 -18.96 6.37 10.77
CA TYR A 15 -20.20 5.90 10.16
C TYR A 15 -21.16 7.08 9.88
N ASN A 16 -21.36 7.95 10.87
CA ASN A 16 -22.28 9.08 10.76
C ASN A 16 -21.79 10.16 9.79
N PHE A 17 -20.49 10.48 9.80
CA PHE A 17 -19.88 11.39 8.83
C PHE A 17 -20.02 10.85 7.42
N THR A 18 -19.69 9.57 7.22
CA THR A 18 -19.78 8.94 5.92
C THR A 18 -21.23 8.92 5.40
N LYS A 19 -22.21 8.62 6.27
CA LYS A 19 -23.64 8.67 5.93
C LYS A 19 -24.11 10.08 5.55
N LYS A 20 -23.59 11.11 6.22
CA LYS A 20 -23.93 12.52 5.98
C LYS A 20 -23.32 13.06 4.68
N PHE A 21 -22.04 12.80 4.44
CA PHE A 21 -21.29 13.40 3.33
C PHE A 21 -21.32 12.56 2.05
N VAL A 22 -21.43 11.24 2.17
CA VAL A 22 -21.50 10.31 1.03
C VAL A 22 -22.63 9.27 1.21
N PRO A 23 -23.90 9.69 1.32
CA PRO A 23 -25.04 8.80 1.58
C PRO A 23 -25.21 7.68 0.55
N ARG A 24 -24.67 7.87 -0.66
CA ARG A 24 -24.75 6.90 -1.75
C ARG A 24 -24.07 5.57 -1.41
N ILE A 25 -23.00 5.56 -0.61
CA ILE A 25 -22.31 4.31 -0.27
C ILE A 25 -23.15 3.38 0.64
N PHE A 26 -24.25 3.89 1.20
CA PHE A 26 -25.23 3.13 1.97
C PHE A 26 -26.32 2.50 1.09
N ASN A 27 -26.27 2.71 -0.23
CA ASN A 27 -27.26 2.21 -1.19
C ASN A 27 -26.59 1.46 -2.36
N VAL A 28 -25.39 0.90 -2.15
CA VAL A 28 -24.58 0.27 -3.21
C VAL A 28 -25.27 -0.95 -3.82
N SER A 29 -26.07 -1.67 -3.04
CA SER A 29 -26.87 -2.82 -3.51
C SER A 29 -27.93 -2.45 -4.57
N LYS A 30 -28.31 -1.18 -4.67
CA LYS A 30 -29.27 -0.68 -5.67
C LYS A 30 -28.59 -0.27 -6.98
N GLU A 31 -27.26 -0.36 -7.05
CA GLU A 31 -26.52 0.06 -8.24
C GLU A 31 -26.47 -1.03 -9.33
N ILE A 32 -26.10 -0.58 -10.53
CA ILE A 32 -25.83 -1.42 -11.70
C ILE A 32 -24.32 -1.37 -11.99
N SER A 33 -23.68 -2.47 -12.37
CA SER A 33 -22.26 -2.47 -12.69
C SER A 33 -21.95 -1.67 -13.96
N LEU A 34 -20.68 -1.39 -14.24
CA LEU A 34 -20.26 -0.75 -15.50
C LEU A 34 -20.68 -1.58 -16.74
N LEU A 35 -20.87 -2.88 -16.57
CA LEU A 35 -21.33 -3.80 -17.62
C LEU A 35 -22.85 -3.89 -17.73
N GLY A 36 -23.62 -3.19 -16.90
CA GLY A 36 -25.08 -3.23 -16.92
C GLY A 36 -25.71 -4.35 -16.08
N LYS A 37 -24.93 -5.06 -15.26
CA LYS A 37 -25.44 -6.14 -14.39
C LYS A 37 -25.98 -5.57 -13.08
N LYS A 38 -27.09 -6.13 -12.55
CA LYS A 38 -27.56 -5.80 -11.20
C LYS A 38 -26.49 -6.19 -10.17
N ILE A 39 -26.19 -5.29 -9.24
CA ILE A 39 -25.18 -5.54 -8.21
C ILE A 39 -25.83 -6.28 -7.04
N THR A 40 -25.26 -7.43 -6.68
CA THR A 40 -25.64 -8.21 -5.50
C THR A 40 -24.53 -8.11 -4.44
N LEU A 41 -24.22 -6.88 -4.02
CA LEU A 41 -23.22 -6.59 -3.00
C LEU A 41 -23.92 -6.18 -1.69
N SER A 42 -23.51 -6.81 -0.59
CA SER A 42 -23.94 -6.43 0.75
C SER A 42 -23.40 -5.04 1.10
N THR A 43 -24.27 -4.16 1.57
CA THR A 43 -23.86 -2.76 1.85
C THR A 43 -22.80 -2.66 2.95
N TRP A 44 -22.80 -3.59 3.91
CA TRP A 44 -21.81 -3.66 4.98
C TRP A 44 -20.37 -3.88 4.49
N MET A 45 -20.17 -4.47 3.31
CA MET A 45 -18.86 -4.63 2.68
C MET A 45 -18.19 -3.28 2.34
N VAL A 46 -18.97 -2.19 2.27
CA VAL A 46 -18.47 -0.83 2.04
C VAL A 46 -18.63 0.03 3.28
N THR A 47 -19.78 -0.03 3.96
CA THR A 47 -20.06 0.89 5.07
C THR A 47 -19.25 0.60 6.32
N LEU A 48 -18.96 -0.68 6.62
CA LEU A 48 -18.11 -1.06 7.75
C LEU A 48 -16.67 -0.53 7.57
N PRO A 49 -15.95 -0.85 6.47
CA PRO A 49 -14.62 -0.30 6.27
C PRO A 49 -14.61 1.22 6.14
N ALA A 50 -15.58 1.82 5.44
CA ALA A 50 -15.64 3.27 5.30
C ALA A 50 -15.77 3.99 6.66
N ALA A 51 -16.57 3.44 7.57
CA ALA A 51 -16.74 3.98 8.91
C ALA A 51 -15.47 3.85 9.77
N PHE A 52 -14.81 2.68 9.77
CA PHE A 52 -13.52 2.49 10.45
C PHE A 52 -12.47 3.48 9.93
N LEU A 53 -12.28 3.56 8.62
CA LEU A 53 -11.22 4.37 8.00
C LEU A 53 -11.46 5.86 8.21
N THR A 54 -12.68 6.33 7.92
CA THR A 54 -13.07 7.74 8.10
C THR A 54 -12.94 8.14 9.57
N GLY A 55 -13.50 7.33 10.47
CA GLY A 55 -13.49 7.59 11.89
C GLY A 55 -12.08 7.68 12.45
N THR A 56 -11.29 6.64 12.21
CA THR A 56 -9.90 6.55 12.69
C THR A 56 -9.06 7.69 12.14
N LEU A 57 -9.17 8.03 10.85
CA LEU A 57 -8.41 9.13 10.26
C LEU A 57 -8.72 10.47 10.92
N PHE A 58 -10.01 10.85 10.99
CA PHE A 58 -10.40 12.16 11.52
C PHE A 58 -10.17 12.28 13.02
N VAL A 59 -10.50 11.25 13.80
CA VAL A 59 -10.35 11.30 15.27
C VAL A 59 -8.88 11.28 15.68
N THR A 60 -8.03 10.55 14.95
CA THR A 60 -6.57 10.57 15.19
C THR A 60 -5.99 11.94 14.89
N TRP A 61 -6.32 12.55 13.75
CA TRP A 61 -5.90 13.92 13.47
C TRP A 61 -6.39 14.92 14.50
N PHE A 62 -7.65 14.79 14.92
CA PHE A 62 -8.23 15.66 15.94
C PHE A 62 -7.49 15.55 17.28
N THR A 63 -7.24 14.33 17.75
CA THR A 63 -6.51 14.08 19.00
C THR A 63 -5.07 14.59 18.92
N TYR A 64 -4.40 14.37 17.78
CA TYR A 64 -3.04 14.85 17.55
C TYR A 64 -2.98 16.39 17.63
N LEU A 65 -3.82 17.08 16.85
CA LEU A 65 -3.81 18.55 16.78
C LEU A 65 -4.19 19.20 18.10
N LEU A 66 -5.14 18.63 18.85
CA LEU A 66 -5.46 19.09 20.19
C LEU A 66 -4.27 18.93 21.14
N THR A 67 -3.64 17.75 21.13
CA THR A 67 -2.49 17.47 22.00
C THR A 67 -1.32 18.39 21.68
N TYR A 68 -1.00 18.56 20.40
CA TYR A 68 0.01 19.50 19.93
C TYR A 68 -0.30 20.94 20.36
N GLY A 69 -1.56 21.38 20.20
CA GLY A 69 -1.98 22.72 20.61
C GLY A 69 -1.82 22.94 22.11
N ILE A 70 -2.19 21.96 22.94
CA ILE A 70 -1.99 22.00 24.40
C ILE A 70 -0.50 22.08 24.75
N ALA A 71 0.31 21.22 24.15
CA ALA A 71 1.76 21.20 24.38
C ALA A 71 2.42 22.54 23.98
N SER A 72 1.92 23.18 22.92
CA SER A 72 2.43 24.45 22.42
C SER A 72 2.00 25.65 23.27
N LEU A 73 0.76 25.65 23.76
CA LEU A 73 0.19 26.74 24.56
C LEU A 73 0.65 26.72 26.02
N PHE A 74 1.01 25.54 26.55
CA PHE A 74 1.43 25.36 27.94
C PHE A 74 2.80 24.67 28.01
N PRO A 75 3.89 25.38 27.72
CA PRO A 75 5.25 24.85 27.83
C PRO A 75 5.53 24.46 29.28
N GLY A 76 5.72 23.16 29.54
CA GLY A 76 5.96 22.61 30.89
C GLY A 76 4.88 21.65 31.38
N ILE A 77 3.75 21.49 30.66
CA ILE A 77 2.82 20.40 30.96
C ILE A 77 3.50 19.06 30.72
N GLU A 78 3.57 18.25 31.77
CA GLU A 78 3.95 16.84 31.66
C GLU A 78 2.80 16.06 31.01
N ARG A 79 3.13 15.23 30.02
CA ARG A 79 2.20 14.33 29.31
C ARG A 79 0.95 15.04 28.73
N PRO A 80 1.11 15.99 27.79
CA PRO A 80 -0.01 16.69 27.14
C PRO A 80 -1.07 15.76 26.53
N LEU A 81 -0.69 14.53 26.18
CA LEU A 81 -1.58 13.51 25.61
C LEU A 81 -2.73 13.10 26.56
N ILE A 82 -2.58 13.26 27.89
CA ILE A 82 -3.68 13.06 28.85
C ILE A 82 -4.84 14.01 28.50
N TYR A 83 -4.54 15.30 28.42
CA TYR A 83 -5.52 16.36 28.19
C TYR A 83 -6.11 16.28 26.79
N GLY A 84 -5.28 15.99 25.78
CA GLY A 84 -5.73 15.76 24.41
C GLY A 84 -6.78 14.65 24.35
N ASN A 85 -6.53 13.51 25.00
CA ASN A 85 -7.50 12.41 25.05
C ASN A 85 -8.76 12.76 25.83
N ILE A 86 -8.66 13.43 26.99
CA ILE A 86 -9.83 13.85 27.77
C ILE A 86 -10.77 14.70 26.90
N ILE A 87 -10.24 15.71 26.23
CA ILE A 87 -11.03 16.59 25.35
C ILE A 87 -11.59 15.79 24.18
N THR A 88 -10.79 14.92 23.55
CA THR A 88 -11.27 14.03 22.49
C THR A 88 -12.45 13.18 22.96
N PHE A 89 -12.36 12.52 24.11
CA PHE A 89 -13.46 11.69 24.62
C PHE A 89 -14.72 12.49 24.92
N ILE A 90 -14.59 13.71 25.46
CA ILE A 90 -15.73 14.61 25.67
C ILE A 90 -16.40 14.94 24.33
N ILE A 91 -15.63 15.34 23.32
CA ILE A 91 -16.16 15.67 22.00
C ILE A 91 -16.78 14.45 21.31
N LEU A 92 -16.15 13.27 21.39
CA LEU A 92 -16.70 12.04 20.87
C LEU A 92 -18.01 11.66 21.56
N ALA A 93 -18.11 11.83 22.88
CA ALA A 93 -19.34 11.59 23.63
C ALA A 93 -20.45 12.55 23.18
N LEU A 94 -20.15 13.85 23.05
CA LEU A 94 -21.09 14.86 22.56
C LEU A 94 -21.57 14.54 21.13
N LEU A 95 -20.65 14.24 20.22
CA LEU A 95 -21.00 13.82 18.85
C LEU A 95 -21.86 12.55 18.86
N THR A 96 -21.56 11.60 19.76
CA THR A 96 -22.34 10.37 19.90
C THR A 96 -23.77 10.66 20.34
N VAL A 97 -23.97 11.54 21.32
CA VAL A 97 -25.30 11.99 21.77
C VAL A 97 -26.04 12.71 20.64
N VAL A 98 -25.39 13.69 19.99
CA VAL A 98 -25.99 14.47 18.89
C VAL A 98 -26.43 13.55 17.74
N PHE A 99 -25.60 12.60 17.32
CA PHE A 99 -25.97 11.68 16.26
C PHE A 99 -27.06 10.70 16.69
N SER A 100 -27.02 10.22 17.94
CA SER A 100 -28.05 9.33 18.49
C SER A 100 -29.42 10.01 18.53
N ILE A 101 -29.48 11.30 18.88
CA ILE A 101 -30.72 12.08 18.85
C ILE A 101 -31.17 12.31 17.41
N LYS A 102 -30.27 12.77 16.53
CA LYS A 102 -30.63 13.12 15.15
C LYS A 102 -31.08 11.92 14.32
N ASN A 103 -30.51 10.74 14.58
CA ASN A 103 -30.82 9.49 13.89
C ASN A 103 -31.63 8.52 14.76
N LYS A 104 -32.36 9.02 15.77
CA LYS A 104 -33.07 8.22 16.77
C LYS A 104 -33.89 7.09 16.14
N GLU A 105 -34.75 7.41 15.18
CA GLU A 105 -35.60 6.43 14.50
C GLU A 105 -34.79 5.32 13.82
N ASN A 106 -33.69 5.67 13.13
CA ASN A 106 -32.82 4.69 12.48
C ASN A 106 -32.16 3.75 13.50
N TYR A 107 -31.74 4.28 14.65
CA TYR A 107 -31.10 3.48 15.69
C TYR A 107 -32.09 2.65 16.48
N THR A 108 -33.26 3.19 16.82
CA THR A 108 -34.36 2.43 17.43
C THR A 108 -34.71 1.24 16.53
N LEU A 109 -34.92 1.47 15.23
CA LEU A 109 -35.20 0.41 14.27
C LEU A 109 -34.04 -0.60 14.14
N PHE A 110 -32.79 -0.14 14.18
CA PHE A 110 -31.62 -1.03 14.18
C PHE A 110 -31.56 -1.93 15.42
N PHE A 111 -31.74 -1.37 16.61
CA PHE A 111 -31.72 -2.13 17.87
C PHE A 111 -32.94 -3.04 18.02
N ASP A 112 -34.11 -2.62 17.55
CA ASP A 112 -35.31 -3.45 17.52
C ASP A 112 -35.14 -4.63 16.57
N ASN A 113 -34.52 -4.41 15.41
CA ASN A 113 -34.17 -5.49 14.48
C ASN A 113 -33.15 -6.45 15.08
N LEU A 114 -32.10 -5.93 15.76
CA LEU A 114 -31.10 -6.76 16.45
C LEU A 114 -31.73 -7.67 17.52
N LYS A 115 -32.68 -7.15 18.31
CA LYS A 115 -33.40 -7.94 19.32
C LYS A 115 -34.27 -9.05 18.70
N LYS A 116 -34.72 -8.86 17.46
CA LYS A 116 -35.53 -9.82 16.70
C LYS A 116 -34.69 -10.86 15.94
N ILE A 117 -33.36 -10.78 15.97
CA ILE A 117 -32.51 -11.79 15.33
C ILE A 117 -32.55 -13.06 16.18
N GLY A 118 -33.41 -14.00 15.80
CA GLY A 118 -33.36 -15.38 16.26
C GLY A 118 -32.35 -16.21 15.47
N ILE A 119 -32.23 -17.49 15.84
CA ILE A 119 -31.40 -18.47 15.12
C ILE A 119 -31.82 -18.59 13.63
N PRO A 120 -33.12 -18.63 13.28
CA PRO A 120 -33.54 -18.69 11.87
C PRO A 120 -33.09 -17.48 11.05
N GLU A 121 -33.30 -16.26 11.56
CA GLU A 121 -32.92 -15.02 10.88
C GLU A 121 -31.40 -14.90 10.72
N PHE A 122 -30.64 -15.34 11.73
CA PHE A 122 -29.19 -15.42 11.64
C PHE A 122 -28.73 -16.41 10.56
N ASN A 123 -29.35 -17.60 10.50
CA ASN A 123 -29.04 -18.59 9.47
C ASN A 123 -29.37 -18.06 8.06
N ASP A 124 -30.50 -17.38 7.88
CA ASP A 124 -30.86 -16.74 6.61
C ASP A 124 -29.86 -15.65 6.21
N PHE A 125 -29.40 -14.84 7.17
CA PHE A 125 -28.34 -13.86 6.94
C PHE A 125 -27.03 -14.53 6.50
N VAL A 126 -26.61 -15.59 7.18
CA VAL A 126 -25.38 -16.33 6.85
C VAL A 126 -25.48 -16.96 5.46
N LEU A 127 -26.60 -17.61 5.15
CA LEU A 127 -26.81 -18.27 3.85
C LEU A 127 -26.87 -17.26 2.69
N SER A 128 -27.53 -16.11 2.90
CA SER A 128 -27.65 -15.05 1.89
C SER A 128 -26.32 -14.31 1.62
N HIS A 129 -25.42 -14.27 2.60
CA HIS A 129 -24.13 -13.56 2.51
C HIS A 129 -22.90 -14.48 2.63
N LYS A 130 -23.07 -15.79 2.41
CA LYS A 130 -22.03 -16.80 2.65
C LYS A 130 -20.70 -16.50 1.96
N THR A 131 -20.73 -15.98 0.73
CA THR A 131 -19.51 -15.71 -0.04
C THR A 131 -18.71 -14.57 0.60
N GLU A 132 -19.38 -13.48 0.94
CA GLU A 132 -18.78 -12.32 1.60
C GLU A 132 -18.28 -12.66 3.01
N LEU A 133 -19.03 -13.46 3.78
CA LEU A 133 -18.63 -13.90 5.12
C LEU A 133 -17.40 -14.82 5.08
N ILE A 134 -17.39 -15.83 4.21
CA ILE A 134 -16.22 -16.72 4.03
C ILE A 134 -15.02 -15.91 3.58
N TYR A 135 -15.20 -14.99 2.63
CA TYR A 135 -14.14 -14.11 2.16
C TYR A 135 -13.53 -13.29 3.30
N VAL A 136 -14.37 -12.60 4.07
CA VAL A 136 -13.95 -11.78 5.22
C VAL A 136 -13.26 -12.62 6.28
N LEU A 137 -13.79 -13.80 6.60
CA LEU A 137 -13.19 -14.70 7.59
C LEU A 137 -11.82 -15.21 7.15
N VAL A 138 -11.68 -15.66 5.91
CA VAL A 138 -10.39 -16.13 5.37
C VAL A 138 -9.36 -14.99 5.40
N CYS A 139 -9.73 -13.81 4.92
CA CYS A 139 -8.83 -12.64 4.93
C CYS A 139 -8.45 -12.24 6.36
N LEU A 140 -9.41 -12.18 7.28
CA LEU A 140 -9.17 -11.82 8.67
C LEU A 140 -8.23 -12.82 9.34
N THR A 141 -8.50 -14.12 9.25
CA THR A 141 -7.67 -15.16 9.87
C THR A 141 -6.25 -15.13 9.33
N LEU A 142 -6.10 -15.14 8.01
CA LEU A 142 -4.80 -15.16 7.34
C LEU A 142 -3.93 -13.95 7.74
N TRP A 143 -4.46 -12.73 7.62
CA TRP A 143 -3.69 -11.53 7.91
C TRP A 143 -3.46 -11.33 9.40
N SER A 144 -4.36 -11.82 10.26
CA SER A 144 -4.11 -11.86 11.70
C SER A 144 -2.92 -12.77 12.02
N VAL A 145 -2.83 -13.94 11.38
CA VAL A 145 -1.69 -14.86 11.56
C VAL A 145 -0.38 -14.19 11.16
N PHE A 146 -0.29 -13.55 9.99
CA PHE A 146 0.93 -12.86 9.58
C PHE A 146 1.32 -11.70 10.51
N MET A 147 0.36 -10.85 10.89
CA MET A 147 0.64 -9.68 11.74
C MET A 147 1.02 -10.06 13.18
N ILE A 148 0.37 -11.07 13.77
CA ILE A 148 0.67 -11.51 15.15
C ILE A 148 1.98 -12.30 15.19
N ARG A 149 2.28 -13.12 14.18
CA ARG A 149 3.56 -13.87 14.14
C ARG A 149 4.76 -12.94 13.97
N SER A 150 4.63 -11.92 13.12
CA SER A 150 5.69 -10.92 12.92
C SER A 150 5.92 -10.03 14.15
N PHE A 151 4.88 -9.75 14.94
CA PHE A 151 5.00 -8.91 16.13
C PHE A 151 4.03 -9.33 17.23
N ASN A 152 4.56 -9.80 18.36
CA ASN A 152 3.77 -10.10 19.55
C ASN A 152 4.61 -9.91 20.82
N VAL A 153 3.93 -9.77 21.96
CA VAL A 153 4.54 -9.89 23.28
C VAL A 153 4.12 -11.23 23.88
N ASN A 154 5.09 -12.08 24.21
CA ASN A 154 4.82 -13.41 24.73
C ASN A 154 4.36 -13.38 26.20
N ASN A 155 4.07 -14.56 26.77
CA ASN A 155 3.59 -14.69 28.15
C ASN A 155 4.66 -14.31 29.21
N THR A 156 5.95 -14.35 28.85
CA THR A 156 7.06 -13.94 29.71
C THR A 156 7.31 -12.42 29.70
N ASN A 157 6.49 -11.64 28.97
CA ASN A 157 6.67 -10.20 28.72
C ASN A 157 7.93 -9.87 27.92
N GLU A 158 8.22 -10.68 26.91
CA GLU A 158 9.25 -10.39 25.94
C GLU A 158 8.61 -10.01 24.62
N MET A 159 9.02 -8.86 24.09
CA MET A 159 8.61 -8.36 22.79
C MET A 159 9.39 -9.09 21.70
N MET A 160 8.66 -9.84 20.88
CA MET A 160 9.18 -10.62 19.76
C MET A 160 9.00 -9.85 18.46
N LEU A 161 10.11 -9.57 17.79
CA LEU A 161 10.13 -9.05 16.42
C LEU A 161 10.57 -10.16 15.47
N GLY A 162 9.71 -10.50 14.50
CA GLY A 162 10.00 -11.50 13.47
C GLY A 162 11.12 -11.06 12.52
N MET A 163 11.80 -12.02 11.90
CA MET A 163 12.87 -11.75 10.93
C MET A 163 12.38 -10.94 9.73
N SER A 164 11.09 -11.00 9.41
CA SER A 164 10.53 -10.24 8.31
C SER A 164 10.47 -8.73 8.60
N VAL A 165 10.25 -8.34 9.85
CA VAL A 165 9.92 -6.96 10.25
C VAL A 165 10.99 -6.25 11.09
N PHE A 166 11.92 -6.97 11.73
CA PHE A 166 12.75 -6.42 12.80
C PHE A 166 13.51 -5.15 12.40
N SER A 167 13.98 -5.05 11.16
CA SER A 167 14.70 -3.87 10.67
C SER A 167 13.78 -2.65 10.64
N ASP A 168 12.69 -2.71 9.87
CA ASP A 168 11.73 -1.61 9.70
C ASP A 168 11.06 -1.21 11.02
N PHE A 169 10.84 -2.20 11.90
CA PHE A 169 10.28 -1.96 13.22
C PHE A 169 11.24 -1.22 14.14
N GLY A 170 12.52 -1.16 13.80
CA GLY A 170 13.47 -0.28 14.46
C GLY A 170 13.19 1.20 14.26
N GLY A 171 12.56 1.60 13.16
CA GLY A 171 12.01 2.96 13.03
C GLY A 171 10.63 3.08 13.69
N HIS A 172 9.79 2.05 13.57
CA HIS A 172 8.37 2.13 13.96
C HIS A 172 8.13 2.07 15.47
N ILE A 173 8.77 1.13 16.18
CA ILE A 173 8.51 0.92 17.61
C ILE A 173 8.99 2.12 18.46
N PRO A 174 10.19 2.68 18.25
CA PRO A 174 10.61 3.89 18.97
C PRO A 174 9.69 5.08 18.71
N MET A 175 9.24 5.26 17.47
CA MET A 175 8.26 6.31 17.14
C MET A 175 6.95 6.10 17.90
N ILE A 176 6.42 4.89 17.95
CA ILE A 176 5.22 4.55 18.73
C ILE A 176 5.44 4.88 20.21
N ARG A 177 6.53 4.38 20.80
CA ARG A 177 6.87 4.56 22.22
C ARG A 177 7.05 6.04 22.61
N SER A 178 7.64 6.85 21.73
CA SER A 178 7.78 8.29 21.97
C SER A 178 6.42 9.00 22.15
N PHE A 179 5.36 8.50 21.50
CA PHE A 179 3.99 8.97 21.71
C PHE A 179 3.32 8.31 22.92
N SER A 180 3.57 7.01 23.15
CA SER A 180 3.04 6.26 24.29
C SER A 180 3.49 6.82 25.63
N GLU A 181 4.66 7.47 25.70
CA GLU A 181 5.13 8.19 26.89
C GLU A 181 4.51 9.59 27.03
N GLY A 182 3.75 10.03 26.02
CA GLY A 182 2.91 11.22 26.05
C GLY A 182 3.63 12.54 25.78
N SER A 183 4.89 12.54 25.33
CA SER A 183 5.76 13.73 25.31
C SER A 183 6.20 14.22 23.94
N ASN A 184 6.04 13.44 22.86
CA ASN A 184 6.55 13.78 21.52
C ASN A 184 5.71 14.86 20.77
N PHE A 185 5.60 16.03 21.41
CA PHE A 185 4.91 17.24 20.95
C PHE A 185 5.77 18.49 21.29
N PRO A 186 6.24 19.27 20.29
CA PRO A 186 6.16 19.01 18.85
C PRO A 186 6.81 17.68 18.46
N THR A 187 6.37 17.10 17.34
CA THR A 187 6.84 15.77 16.95
C THR A 187 8.23 15.81 16.36
N GLU A 188 9.13 15.08 16.99
CA GLU A 188 10.51 14.85 16.61
C GLU A 188 10.74 13.39 16.19
N TYR A 189 11.83 13.15 15.46
CA TYR A 189 12.26 11.80 15.10
C TYR A 189 13.15 11.21 16.20
N PRO A 190 12.76 10.09 16.86
CA PRO A 190 13.48 9.60 18.04
C PRO A 190 14.95 9.24 17.80
N HIS A 191 15.31 8.84 16.59
CA HIS A 191 16.69 8.53 16.20
C HIS A 191 17.54 9.76 15.89
N TYR A 192 17.01 10.97 16.04
CA TYR A 192 17.71 12.22 15.73
C TYR A 192 17.26 13.37 16.65
N GLY A 193 17.33 13.15 17.97
CA GLY A 193 16.94 14.10 19.02
C GLY A 193 17.91 15.28 19.21
N ALA A 194 17.63 16.16 20.17
CA ALA A 194 18.46 17.35 20.51
C ALA A 194 18.65 18.38 19.38
N SER A 195 17.70 18.53 18.47
CA SER A 195 17.79 19.53 17.40
C SER A 195 17.50 20.95 17.92
N GLY A 196 18.51 21.56 18.57
CA GLY A 196 18.48 22.99 18.91
C GLY A 196 18.23 23.89 17.69
N SER A 197 17.83 25.14 17.94
CA SER A 197 17.39 26.13 16.92
C SER A 197 18.40 26.50 15.80
N GLY A 198 19.60 25.90 15.79
CA GLY A 198 20.65 26.13 14.80
C GLY A 198 20.85 25.00 13.77
N SER A 199 20.12 23.87 13.84
CA SER A 199 20.17 22.87 12.77
C SER A 199 19.38 23.38 11.56
N ILE A 200 19.99 23.34 10.37
CA ILE A 200 19.30 23.60 9.09
C ILE A 200 18.06 22.71 8.96
N THR A 201 17.98 21.54 9.63
CA THR A 201 16.82 20.62 9.63
C THR A 201 15.88 20.72 10.83
N GLY A 202 16.18 21.52 11.87
CA GLY A 202 15.32 21.75 13.05
C GLY A 202 14.82 20.49 13.80
N ASN A 203 13.92 20.69 14.78
CA ASN A 203 13.15 19.66 15.51
C ASN A 203 12.07 18.96 14.64
N ASN A 204 12.23 18.98 13.31
CA ASN A 204 11.14 18.69 12.40
C ASN A 204 11.11 17.22 12.00
N VAL A 205 9.96 16.56 12.18
CA VAL A 205 9.76 15.20 11.67
C VAL A 205 9.58 15.20 10.15
N MET A 206 10.56 14.61 9.46
CA MET A 206 10.59 14.51 7.99
C MET A 206 9.87 13.27 7.44
N TYR A 207 9.57 12.30 8.29
CA TYR A 207 8.95 11.04 7.88
C TYR A 207 7.48 10.95 8.32
N HIS A 208 6.69 10.10 7.68
CA HIS A 208 5.30 9.89 8.09
C HIS A 208 5.24 9.20 9.46
N PHE A 209 4.37 9.69 10.35
CA PHE A 209 4.29 9.21 11.73
C PHE A 209 2.85 9.04 12.25
N MET A 210 1.83 9.45 11.50
CA MET A 210 0.46 9.53 12.04
C MET A 210 -0.15 8.17 12.40
N PHE A 211 0.23 7.10 11.69
CA PHE A 211 -0.17 5.74 12.06
C PHE A 211 0.55 5.26 13.34
N HIS A 212 1.79 5.71 13.54
CA HIS A 212 2.56 5.45 14.77
C HIS A 212 1.97 6.23 15.94
N PHE A 213 1.55 7.49 15.73
CA PHE A 213 0.81 8.25 16.72
C PHE A 213 -0.51 7.56 17.10
N LEU A 214 -1.30 7.06 16.13
CA LEU A 214 -2.48 6.25 16.43
C LEU A 214 -2.12 5.08 17.36
N SER A 215 -1.08 4.33 17.01
CA SER A 215 -0.66 3.15 17.78
C SER A 215 -0.15 3.53 19.17
N GLY A 216 0.64 4.60 19.28
CA GLY A 216 1.15 5.11 20.55
C GLY A 216 0.04 5.67 21.43
N ASN A 217 -0.95 6.34 20.85
CA ASN A 217 -2.14 6.78 21.59
C ASN A 217 -2.98 5.59 22.10
N LEU A 218 -3.10 4.53 21.32
CA LEU A 218 -3.79 3.32 21.75
C LEU A 218 -3.05 2.62 22.89
N GLU A 219 -1.72 2.57 22.84
CA GLU A 219 -0.89 2.06 23.93
C GLU A 219 -1.03 2.93 25.19
N PHE A 220 -0.92 4.26 25.03
CA PHE A 220 -1.16 5.23 26.09
C PHE A 220 -2.52 5.04 26.80
N LEU A 221 -3.56 4.68 26.03
CA LEU A 221 -4.90 4.37 26.54
C LEU A 221 -5.07 2.94 27.10
N GLY A 222 -3.96 2.23 27.32
CA GLY A 222 -3.88 0.96 28.01
C GLY A 222 -4.02 -0.29 27.13
N LEU A 223 -3.76 -0.21 25.82
CA LEU A 223 -3.49 -1.41 25.03
C LEU A 223 -2.03 -1.82 25.17
N ARG A 224 -1.74 -3.13 25.18
CA ARG A 224 -0.37 -3.61 25.02
C ARG A 224 0.17 -3.19 23.64
N ILE A 225 1.46 -2.88 23.54
CA ILE A 225 2.08 -2.38 22.30
C ILE A 225 1.82 -3.26 21.07
N ASP A 226 1.85 -4.58 21.25
CA ASP A 226 1.58 -5.54 20.18
C ASP A 226 0.16 -5.37 19.63
N TRP A 227 -0.85 -5.29 20.49
CA TRP A 227 -2.23 -5.04 20.07
C TRP A 227 -2.47 -3.60 19.60
N ALA A 228 -1.81 -2.63 20.21
CA ALA A 228 -1.90 -1.22 19.82
C ALA A 228 -1.43 -1.02 18.37
N PHE A 229 -0.46 -1.81 17.90
CA PHE A 229 -0.02 -1.81 16.52
C PHE A 229 -0.75 -2.84 15.63
N ASN A 230 -0.91 -4.09 16.08
CA ASN A 230 -1.53 -5.17 15.28
C ASN A 230 -3.01 -4.91 14.99
N LEU A 231 -3.80 -4.47 15.98
CA LEU A 231 -5.24 -4.32 15.83
C LEU A 231 -5.62 -3.32 14.73
N PRO A 232 -5.14 -2.05 14.74
CA PRO A 232 -5.44 -1.14 13.64
C PRO A 232 -4.88 -1.64 12.31
N SER A 233 -3.75 -2.35 12.27
CA SER A 233 -3.20 -2.91 11.03
C SER A 233 -4.07 -4.01 10.43
N ILE A 234 -4.55 -4.95 11.25
CA ILE A 234 -5.45 -6.04 10.82
C ILE A 234 -6.76 -5.46 10.31
N LEU A 235 -7.35 -4.50 11.04
CA LEU A 235 -8.58 -3.83 10.62
C LEU A 235 -8.38 -3.03 9.32
N SER A 236 -7.22 -2.40 9.14
CA SER A 236 -6.84 -1.69 7.90
C SER A 236 -6.74 -2.64 6.71
N MET A 237 -6.09 -3.79 6.89
CA MET A 237 -5.96 -4.81 5.84
C MET A 237 -7.31 -5.40 5.47
N LEU A 238 -8.12 -5.73 6.47
CA LEU A 238 -9.47 -6.21 6.24
C LEU A 238 -10.31 -5.16 5.50
N ALA A 239 -10.22 -3.89 5.91
CA ALA A 239 -10.93 -2.81 5.28
C ALA A 239 -10.51 -2.61 3.82
N PHE A 240 -9.21 -2.64 3.54
CA PHE A 240 -8.67 -2.61 2.19
C PHE A 240 -9.24 -3.75 1.32
N LEU A 241 -9.21 -4.99 1.80
CA LEU A 241 -9.69 -6.16 1.06
C LEU A 241 -11.20 -6.13 0.82
N MET A 242 -11.99 -5.73 1.82
CA MET A 242 -13.42 -5.53 1.67
C MET A 242 -13.76 -4.44 0.63
N LEU A 243 -12.99 -3.34 0.59
CA LEU A 243 -13.17 -2.28 -0.39
C LEU A 243 -12.66 -2.68 -1.78
N LEU A 244 -11.57 -3.43 -1.90
CA LEU A 244 -11.10 -4.01 -3.15
C LEU A 244 -12.17 -4.94 -3.74
N TYR A 245 -12.71 -5.84 -2.91
CA TYR A 245 -13.81 -6.72 -3.30
C TYR A 245 -15.01 -5.89 -3.81
N SER A 246 -15.40 -4.89 -3.04
CA SER A 246 -16.54 -4.03 -3.34
C SER A 246 -16.35 -3.24 -4.64
N LEU A 247 -15.17 -2.64 -4.86
CA LEU A 247 -14.84 -1.92 -6.07
C LEU A 247 -14.93 -2.83 -7.30
N VAL A 248 -14.44 -4.06 -7.21
CA VAL A 248 -14.48 -5.03 -8.30
C VAL A 248 -15.92 -5.46 -8.63
N VAL A 249 -16.75 -5.71 -7.61
CA VAL A 249 -18.18 -6.00 -7.81
C VAL A 249 -18.92 -4.78 -8.38
N LEU A 250 -18.60 -3.56 -7.95
CA LEU A 250 -19.14 -2.33 -8.52
C LEU A 250 -18.77 -2.16 -10.00
N MET A 251 -17.54 -2.53 -10.37
CA MET A 251 -17.06 -2.47 -11.74
C MET A 251 -17.74 -3.51 -12.62
N PHE A 252 -17.75 -4.79 -12.22
CA PHE A 252 -18.13 -5.88 -13.13
C PHE A 252 -19.41 -6.62 -12.77
N GLY A 253 -19.90 -6.49 -11.53
CA GLY A 253 -21.08 -7.18 -11.03
C GLY A 253 -20.86 -8.69 -10.88
N ASN A 254 -19.65 -9.12 -10.55
CA ASN A 254 -19.30 -10.52 -10.40
C ASN A 254 -18.44 -10.75 -9.15
N ARG A 255 -18.93 -11.60 -8.24
CA ARG A 255 -18.27 -11.98 -6.99
C ARG A 255 -16.99 -12.80 -7.23
N LEU A 256 -16.98 -13.69 -8.23
CA LEU A 256 -15.79 -14.47 -8.56
C LEU A 256 -14.64 -13.57 -9.00
N THR A 257 -14.93 -12.53 -9.78
CA THR A 257 -13.93 -11.54 -10.18
C THR A 257 -13.31 -10.83 -8.98
N ALA A 258 -14.11 -10.53 -7.97
CA ALA A 258 -13.66 -9.88 -6.74
C ALA A 258 -12.76 -10.81 -5.89
N VAL A 259 -13.14 -12.08 -5.77
CA VAL A 259 -12.29 -13.10 -5.11
C VAL A 259 -10.98 -13.27 -5.86
N LEU A 260 -11.01 -13.40 -7.20
CA LEU A 260 -9.78 -13.54 -8.00
C LEU A 260 -8.88 -12.30 -7.90
N ALA A 261 -9.44 -11.09 -7.85
CA ALA A 261 -8.65 -9.87 -7.67
C ALA A 261 -7.91 -9.87 -6.33
N ALA A 262 -8.54 -10.37 -5.25
CA ALA A 262 -7.89 -10.52 -3.96
C ALA A 262 -6.82 -11.62 -3.96
N VAL A 263 -7.05 -12.74 -4.67
CA VAL A 263 -6.06 -13.80 -4.84
C VAL A 263 -4.83 -13.29 -5.60
N LEU A 264 -5.01 -12.54 -6.70
CA LEU A 264 -3.91 -11.95 -7.47
C LEU A 264 -3.21 -10.81 -6.72
N PHE A 265 -3.91 -10.09 -5.84
CA PHE A 265 -3.29 -9.17 -4.89
C PHE A 265 -2.41 -9.92 -3.90
N MET A 266 -2.94 -11.00 -3.32
CA MET A 266 -2.24 -11.75 -2.29
C MET A 266 -1.02 -12.46 -2.86
N PHE A 267 -1.11 -13.01 -4.07
CA PHE A 267 -0.04 -13.78 -4.68
C PHE A 267 0.40 -13.11 -5.97
N ARG A 268 1.55 -12.42 -5.90
CA ARG A 268 2.12 -11.77 -7.08
C ARG A 268 2.49 -12.78 -8.16
N SER A 269 2.39 -12.31 -9.40
CA SER A 269 2.94 -12.98 -10.58
C SER A 269 4.34 -12.47 -10.84
N SER A 270 5.27 -13.38 -11.11
CA SER A 270 6.64 -13.08 -11.49
C SER A 270 7.25 -14.28 -12.22
N PHE A 271 8.33 -14.07 -12.97
CA PHE A 271 9.16 -15.19 -13.43
C PHE A 271 10.17 -15.67 -12.39
N ALA A 272 10.23 -15.02 -11.23
CA ALA A 272 11.11 -15.36 -10.11
C ALA A 272 11.05 -16.84 -9.73
N VAL A 273 9.86 -17.45 -9.75
CA VAL A 273 9.72 -18.89 -9.42
C VAL A 273 10.50 -19.77 -10.39
N PHE A 274 10.41 -19.51 -11.69
CA PHE A 274 11.09 -20.30 -12.70
C PHE A 274 12.60 -20.10 -12.63
N THR A 275 13.05 -18.86 -12.44
CA THR A 275 14.48 -18.56 -12.31
C THR A 275 15.05 -19.15 -11.02
N TYR A 276 14.32 -19.08 -9.90
CA TYR A 276 14.73 -19.65 -8.63
C TYR A 276 14.84 -21.17 -8.75
N SER A 277 13.80 -21.83 -9.28
CA SER A 277 13.80 -23.28 -9.48
C SER A 277 14.90 -23.76 -10.42
N ALA A 278 15.22 -22.99 -11.47
CA ALA A 278 16.32 -23.32 -12.39
C ALA A 278 17.72 -23.16 -11.76
N ASP A 279 17.87 -22.29 -10.76
CA ASP A 279 19.13 -22.03 -10.09
C ASP A 279 19.33 -22.92 -8.83
N LEU A 280 18.30 -23.68 -8.42
CA LEU A 280 18.39 -24.65 -7.32
C LEU A 280 19.33 -25.80 -7.66
N LYS A 281 20.39 -25.96 -6.86
CA LYS A 281 21.29 -27.11 -6.91
C LYS A 281 20.72 -28.26 -6.07
N LEU A 282 19.82 -29.04 -6.66
CA LEU A 282 19.29 -30.26 -6.03
C LEU A 282 20.37 -31.35 -5.98
N LYS A 283 20.41 -32.13 -4.90
CA LYS A 283 21.33 -33.24 -4.74
C LYS A 283 21.03 -34.31 -5.79
N SER A 284 22.08 -34.89 -6.35
CA SER A 284 21.94 -36.01 -7.27
C SER A 284 21.43 -37.24 -6.51
N SER A 285 20.21 -37.68 -6.82
CA SER A 285 19.69 -38.97 -6.35
C SER A 285 20.46 -40.12 -7.01
N SER A 286 20.84 -41.12 -6.22
CA SER A 286 21.41 -42.39 -6.69
C SER A 286 20.36 -43.33 -7.28
N GLU A 287 19.09 -42.97 -7.19
CA GLU A 287 17.98 -43.76 -7.73
C GLU A 287 17.88 -43.60 -9.26
N GLU A 288 17.33 -44.63 -9.92
CA GLU A 288 17.11 -44.64 -11.37
C GLU A 288 15.61 -44.63 -11.71
N GLY A 289 15.29 -44.30 -12.97
CA GLY A 289 13.92 -44.32 -13.48
C GLY A 289 12.96 -43.36 -12.77
N ILE A 290 11.74 -43.81 -12.49
CA ILE A 290 10.67 -43.00 -11.86
C ILE A 290 11.03 -42.60 -10.42
N MET A 291 11.78 -43.44 -9.71
CA MET A 291 12.18 -43.15 -8.33
C MET A 291 13.07 -41.90 -8.24
N LYS A 292 14.01 -41.74 -9.18
CA LYS A 292 14.82 -40.52 -9.33
C LYS A 292 13.96 -39.25 -9.41
N TYR A 293 12.89 -39.31 -10.22
CA TYR A 293 11.98 -38.18 -10.38
C TYR A 293 11.22 -37.87 -9.08
N LEU A 294 10.72 -38.89 -8.40
CA LEU A 294 10.02 -38.72 -7.12
C LEU A 294 10.94 -38.19 -6.02
N SER A 295 12.18 -38.67 -5.92
CA SER A 295 13.16 -38.16 -4.96
C SER A 295 13.58 -36.72 -5.26
N THR A 296 13.81 -36.38 -6.53
CA THR A 296 14.10 -35.00 -6.94
C THR A 296 12.93 -34.06 -6.66
N LEU A 297 11.69 -34.50 -6.94
CA LEU A 297 10.49 -33.72 -6.63
C LEU A 297 10.32 -33.52 -5.12
N LYS A 298 10.55 -34.57 -4.32
CA LYS A 298 10.50 -34.49 -2.86
C LYS A 298 11.54 -33.51 -2.31
N GLU A 299 12.77 -33.54 -2.84
CA GLU A 299 13.82 -32.61 -2.45
C GLU A 299 13.49 -31.17 -2.82
N TYR A 300 13.00 -30.95 -4.05
CA TYR A 300 12.54 -29.65 -4.52
C TYR A 300 11.43 -29.09 -3.62
N LEU A 301 10.40 -29.87 -3.32
CA LEU A 301 9.30 -29.47 -2.44
C LEU A 301 9.82 -29.19 -1.02
N THR A 302 10.72 -30.01 -0.49
CA THR A 302 11.31 -29.80 0.84
C THR A 302 12.13 -28.50 0.89
N THR A 303 12.87 -28.20 -0.17
CA THR A 303 13.66 -26.97 -0.28
C THR A 303 12.77 -25.73 -0.31
N ILE A 304 11.69 -25.76 -1.11
CA ILE A 304 10.74 -24.65 -1.19
C ILE A 304 9.96 -24.46 0.11
N LEU A 305 9.47 -25.54 0.71
CA LEU A 305 8.67 -25.48 1.93
C LEU A 305 9.45 -24.93 3.12
N ASN A 306 10.77 -25.09 3.15
CA ASN A 306 11.65 -24.60 4.21
C ASN A 306 12.42 -23.32 3.82
N ASN A 307 12.12 -22.72 2.66
CA ASN A 307 12.83 -21.53 2.20
C ASN A 307 12.50 -20.31 3.10
N THR A 308 13.51 -19.52 3.42
CA THR A 308 13.42 -18.29 4.22
C THR A 308 13.92 -17.04 3.48
N ALA A 309 14.33 -17.18 2.21
CA ALA A 309 14.80 -16.07 1.38
C ALA A 309 13.75 -15.72 0.31
N ASN A 310 13.48 -14.42 0.14
CA ASN A 310 12.57 -13.96 -0.92
C ASN A 310 13.16 -14.30 -2.30
N ILE A 311 12.28 -14.65 -3.24
CA ILE A 311 12.69 -15.01 -4.60
C ILE A 311 12.60 -13.79 -5.53
N GLY A 312 13.55 -13.63 -6.43
CA GLY A 312 13.56 -12.49 -7.34
C GLY A 312 14.95 -12.24 -7.92
N LYS A 313 15.00 -11.43 -8.97
CA LYS A 313 16.26 -11.00 -9.62
C LYS A 313 16.29 -9.51 -9.92
N THR A 314 15.16 -8.82 -9.78
CA THR A 314 15.12 -7.37 -9.95
C THR A 314 15.68 -6.67 -8.72
N ALA A 315 16.12 -5.42 -8.88
CA ALA A 315 16.71 -4.64 -7.81
C ALA A 315 15.81 -4.64 -6.55
N HIS A 316 16.39 -5.05 -5.41
CA HIS A 316 15.74 -5.10 -4.09
C HIS A 316 14.50 -6.01 -3.98
N GLU A 317 14.28 -6.93 -4.93
CA GLU A 317 13.21 -7.92 -4.85
C GLU A 317 13.44 -8.92 -3.69
N ASP A 318 14.71 -9.17 -3.36
CA ASP A 318 15.18 -9.95 -2.21
C ASP A 318 14.76 -9.35 -0.86
N TRP A 319 14.49 -8.04 -0.80
CA TRP A 319 13.96 -7.39 0.40
C TRP A 319 12.48 -7.72 0.62
N GLY A 320 11.80 -8.25 -0.39
CA GLY A 320 10.39 -8.65 -0.34
C GLY A 320 9.41 -7.50 -0.58
N PHE A 321 9.82 -6.45 -1.32
CA PHE A 321 8.95 -5.30 -1.61
C PHE A 321 7.66 -5.67 -2.34
N TYR A 322 7.69 -6.66 -3.23
CA TYR A 322 6.52 -7.09 -4.00
C TYR A 322 5.80 -8.30 -3.39
N ALA A 323 6.33 -8.84 -2.29
CA ALA A 323 5.77 -9.95 -1.55
C ALA A 323 4.75 -9.48 -0.50
N GLN A 324 4.03 -10.42 0.12
CA GLN A 324 3.08 -10.14 1.22
C GLN A 324 3.78 -9.45 2.40
N LYS A 325 5.08 -9.73 2.58
CA LYS A 325 5.97 -9.11 3.56
C LYS A 325 5.85 -7.59 3.60
N VAL A 326 5.76 -6.90 2.45
CA VAL A 326 5.68 -5.43 2.42
C VAL A 326 4.49 -4.88 3.19
N PHE A 327 3.36 -5.59 3.21
CA PHE A 327 2.16 -5.15 3.91
C PHE A 327 2.23 -5.43 5.42
N VAL A 328 3.06 -6.41 5.84
CA VAL A 328 3.35 -6.72 7.23
C VAL A 328 4.37 -5.75 7.83
N ASN A 329 5.38 -5.37 7.04
CA ASN A 329 6.39 -4.39 7.39
C ASN A 329 5.81 -2.96 7.40
N LYS A 330 5.22 -2.53 6.28
CA LYS A 330 4.67 -1.18 6.09
C LYS A 330 3.20 -1.13 6.46
N ARG A 331 2.87 -1.33 7.73
CA ARG A 331 1.47 -1.38 8.21
C ARG A 331 0.69 -0.09 7.97
N HIS A 332 1.37 1.05 8.07
CA HIS A 332 0.84 2.38 7.77
C HIS A 332 0.41 2.53 6.30
N TYR A 333 1.10 1.85 5.36
CA TYR A 333 0.77 1.85 3.94
C TYR A 333 -0.60 1.21 3.67
N VAL A 334 -0.93 0.13 4.37
CA VAL A 334 -2.20 -0.59 4.21
C VAL A 334 -3.40 0.29 4.58
N PHE A 335 -3.31 1.09 5.65
CA PHE A 335 -4.38 2.03 6.01
C PHE A 335 -4.61 3.07 4.91
N ALA A 336 -3.53 3.64 4.37
CA ALA A 336 -3.61 4.59 3.28
C ALA A 336 -4.18 3.97 1.99
N LEU A 337 -3.80 2.73 1.66
CA LEU A 337 -4.39 1.96 0.55
C LEU A 337 -5.90 1.79 0.70
N ALA A 338 -6.37 1.48 1.91
CA ALA A 338 -7.80 1.33 2.19
C ALA A 338 -8.55 2.64 1.97
N ILE A 339 -7.99 3.79 2.39
CA ILE A 339 -8.54 5.12 2.09
C ILE A 339 -8.56 5.38 0.59
N ALA A 340 -7.50 5.03 -0.15
CA ALA A 340 -7.47 5.20 -1.60
C ALA A 340 -8.56 4.38 -2.31
N MET A 341 -8.79 3.14 -1.88
CA MET A 341 -9.90 2.32 -2.39
C MET A 341 -11.27 2.93 -2.08
N LEU A 342 -11.44 3.51 -0.87
CA LEU A 342 -12.66 4.22 -0.50
C LEU A 342 -12.89 5.44 -1.42
N VAL A 343 -11.86 6.26 -1.65
CA VAL A 343 -11.92 7.41 -2.56
C VAL A 343 -12.28 6.96 -3.98
N LEU A 344 -11.67 5.88 -4.49
CA LEU A 344 -12.02 5.29 -5.79
C LEU A 344 -13.50 4.90 -5.86
N ILE A 345 -14.05 4.24 -4.83
CA ILE A 345 -15.47 3.90 -4.76
C ILE A 345 -16.35 5.15 -4.75
N ILE A 346 -15.95 6.21 -4.04
CA ILE A 346 -16.69 7.48 -3.97
C ILE A 346 -16.78 8.15 -5.35
N VAL A 347 -15.68 8.16 -6.12
CA VAL A 347 -15.63 8.81 -7.45
C VAL A 347 -16.10 7.91 -8.60
N PHE A 348 -16.10 6.59 -8.43
CA PHE A 348 -16.44 5.62 -9.48
C PHE A 348 -17.76 5.93 -10.23
N PRO A 349 -18.85 6.40 -9.56
CA PRO A 349 -20.07 6.79 -10.26
C PRO A 349 -19.88 7.87 -11.34
N LEU A 350 -18.95 8.81 -11.17
CA LEU A 350 -18.68 9.87 -12.14
C LEU A 350 -18.16 9.28 -13.46
N PHE A 351 -17.23 8.34 -13.35
CA PHE A 351 -16.69 7.58 -14.47
C PHE A 351 -17.75 6.70 -15.14
N LYS A 352 -18.57 6.00 -14.35
CA LYS A 352 -19.66 5.17 -14.85
C LYS A 352 -20.70 5.98 -15.65
N ASN A 353 -21.03 7.19 -15.19
CA ASN A 353 -21.94 8.09 -15.90
C ASN A 353 -21.40 8.47 -17.29
N MET A 354 -20.09 8.72 -17.42
CA MET A 354 -19.44 8.95 -18.72
C MET A 354 -19.65 7.76 -19.66
N ILE A 355 -19.34 6.55 -19.21
CA ILE A 355 -19.47 5.34 -20.05
C ILE A 355 -20.91 5.12 -20.52
N SER A 356 -21.89 5.40 -19.67
CA SER A 356 -23.31 5.33 -20.03
C SER A 356 -23.66 6.34 -21.14
N LYS A 357 -23.23 7.60 -21.00
CA LYS A 357 -23.46 8.65 -21.99
C LYS A 357 -22.74 8.40 -23.31
N LEU A 358 -21.52 7.86 -23.27
CA LEU A 358 -20.73 7.52 -24.46
C LEU A 358 -21.40 6.41 -25.28
N ARG A 359 -22.11 5.48 -24.64
CA ARG A 359 -22.95 4.50 -25.34
C ARG A 359 -24.15 5.17 -26.01
N LYS A 360 -24.77 6.16 -25.35
CA LYS A 360 -25.91 6.90 -25.92
C LYS A 360 -25.50 7.76 -27.12
N THR A 361 -24.37 8.48 -27.06
CA THR A 361 -23.88 9.29 -28.19
C THR A 361 -23.53 8.41 -29.39
N HIS A 362 -22.95 7.24 -29.15
CA HIS A 362 -22.69 6.26 -30.20
C HIS A 362 -23.97 5.74 -30.85
N LYS A 363 -25.02 5.46 -30.05
CA LYS A 363 -26.33 5.04 -30.57
C LYS A 363 -26.98 6.14 -31.41
N LYS A 364 -26.96 7.39 -30.92
CA LYS A 364 -27.48 8.55 -31.65
C LYS A 364 -26.78 8.74 -33.00
N ALA A 365 -25.46 8.56 -33.04
CA ALA A 365 -24.71 8.68 -34.29
C ALA A 365 -25.10 7.60 -35.31
N ILE A 366 -25.38 6.37 -34.86
CA ILE A 366 -25.89 5.30 -35.73
C ILE A 366 -27.31 5.64 -36.22
N GLU A 367 -28.17 6.12 -35.33
CA GLU A 367 -29.55 6.52 -35.67
C GLU A 367 -29.56 7.65 -36.73
N GLU A 368 -28.65 8.63 -36.65
CA GLU A 368 -28.56 9.70 -37.66
C GLU A 368 -28.05 9.21 -39.03
N ILE A 369 -27.07 8.30 -39.06
CA ILE A 369 -26.62 7.68 -40.32
C ILE A 369 -27.73 6.86 -40.95
N ASN A 370 -28.42 6.04 -40.14
CA ASN A 370 -29.55 5.24 -40.63
C ASN A 370 -30.67 6.14 -41.15
N LYS A 371 -30.95 7.27 -40.49
CA LYS A 371 -31.91 8.27 -40.96
C LYS A 371 -31.47 8.87 -42.30
N PHE A 372 -30.21 9.31 -42.43
CA PHE A 372 -29.67 9.83 -43.69
C PHE A 372 -29.84 8.83 -44.84
N ASN A 373 -29.45 7.56 -44.63
CA ASN A 373 -29.58 6.48 -45.62
C ASN A 373 -31.04 6.17 -46.01
N SER A 374 -31.98 6.28 -45.06
CA SER A 374 -33.41 6.09 -45.35
C SER A 374 -34.05 7.26 -46.08
N THR A 375 -33.48 8.47 -45.97
CA THR A 375 -34.00 9.69 -46.61
C THR A 375 -33.44 9.86 -48.01
N SER A 376 -32.25 9.34 -48.29
CA SER A 376 -31.67 9.28 -49.64
C SER A 376 -32.33 8.21 -50.52
N SER A 377 -32.93 7.17 -49.93
CA SER A 377 -33.66 6.12 -50.66
C SER A 377 -35.11 6.48 -51.03
N THR A 378 -35.63 7.64 -50.60
CA THR A 378 -37.03 8.05 -50.81
C THR A 378 -37.19 9.32 -51.66
N LYS A 379 -36.15 9.78 -52.35
CA LYS A 379 -36.25 10.92 -53.28
C LYS A 379 -36.16 10.48 -54.73
N GLU A 380 -37.34 10.41 -55.35
CA GLU A 380 -37.54 10.35 -56.80
C GLU A 380 -37.36 11.70 -57.51
N ASP A 381 -37.07 12.80 -56.80
CA ASP A 381 -36.81 14.09 -57.46
C ASP A 381 -35.30 14.33 -57.64
N GLN A 382 -34.76 13.71 -58.68
CA GLN A 382 -33.66 14.33 -59.41
C GLN A 382 -34.23 15.57 -60.10
N ILE A 383 -33.78 16.77 -59.68
CA ILE A 383 -33.41 17.91 -60.53
C ILE A 383 -33.25 19.15 -59.64
N GLN A 384 -32.09 19.81 -59.80
CA GLN A 384 -31.71 21.16 -59.34
C GLN A 384 -31.54 21.42 -57.83
N ALA A 385 -30.31 21.20 -57.36
CA ALA A 385 -29.49 22.27 -56.78
C ALA A 385 -28.05 21.77 -56.60
N GLU A 386 -27.11 22.43 -57.27
CA GLU A 386 -25.69 22.42 -56.91
C GLU A 386 -25.55 22.89 -55.46
N ASN A 387 -25.36 21.93 -54.55
CA ASN A 387 -24.63 22.08 -53.31
C ASN A 387 -24.38 20.66 -52.82
N SER A 388 -23.15 20.18 -52.98
CA SER A 388 -22.70 18.88 -52.51
C SER A 388 -22.79 18.83 -50.98
N VAL A 389 -23.94 18.42 -50.45
CA VAL A 389 -24.10 18.13 -49.02
C VAL A 389 -23.22 16.92 -48.72
N ALA A 390 -22.03 17.17 -48.18
CA ALA A 390 -21.06 16.13 -47.84
C ALA A 390 -21.70 15.08 -46.93
N GLU A 391 -21.56 13.80 -47.31
CA GLU A 391 -22.10 12.67 -46.57
C GLU A 391 -21.49 12.64 -45.14
N PRO A 392 -22.33 12.60 -44.09
CA PRO A 392 -21.83 12.68 -42.73
C PRO A 392 -21.13 11.38 -42.32
N SER A 393 -19.80 11.39 -42.27
CA SER A 393 -19.02 10.21 -41.88
C SER A 393 -19.26 9.82 -40.41
N MET A 394 -19.32 8.51 -40.12
CA MET A 394 -19.49 8.00 -38.75
C MET A 394 -18.46 8.55 -37.76
N VAL A 395 -17.22 8.76 -38.22
CA VAL A 395 -16.15 9.33 -37.40
C VAL A 395 -16.43 10.79 -37.05
N SER A 396 -16.87 11.59 -38.03
CA SER A 396 -17.18 13.01 -37.83
C SER A 396 -18.37 13.22 -36.88
N LEU A 397 -19.47 12.48 -37.07
CA LEU A 397 -20.64 12.52 -36.19
C LEU A 397 -20.29 12.09 -34.76
N ARG A 398 -19.51 11.01 -34.60
CA ARG A 398 -19.05 10.56 -33.27
C ARG A 398 -18.22 11.64 -32.59
N ARG A 399 -17.29 12.26 -33.31
CA ARG A 399 -16.47 13.35 -32.79
C ARG A 399 -17.33 14.53 -32.37
N LYS A 400 -18.28 14.95 -33.22
CA LYS A 400 -19.22 16.04 -32.93
C LYS A 400 -20.01 15.77 -31.64
N PHE A 401 -20.72 14.65 -31.56
CA PHE A 401 -21.51 14.33 -30.35
C PHE A 401 -20.66 14.14 -29.10
N TRP A 402 -19.43 13.63 -29.25
CA TRP A 402 -18.53 13.53 -28.14
C TRP A 402 -18.10 14.91 -27.63
N VAL A 403 -17.69 15.82 -28.53
CA VAL A 403 -17.32 17.20 -28.18
C VAL A 403 -18.51 17.94 -27.56
N ASP A 404 -19.70 17.80 -28.14
CA ASP A 404 -20.89 18.47 -27.64
C ASP A 404 -21.26 17.96 -26.23
N GLU A 405 -21.26 16.64 -26.00
CA GLU A 405 -21.68 16.05 -24.71
C GLU A 405 -20.61 16.16 -23.60
N PHE A 406 -19.31 16.14 -23.95
CA PHE A 406 -18.20 16.01 -23.00
C PHE A 406 -17.24 17.20 -22.94
N ILE A 407 -17.37 18.19 -23.83
CA ILE A 407 -16.59 19.44 -23.76
C ILE A 407 -17.53 20.64 -23.64
N ARG A 408 -18.49 20.80 -24.55
CA ARG A 408 -19.35 22.01 -24.60
C ARG A 408 -20.47 21.99 -23.57
N ASN A 409 -20.98 20.80 -23.23
CA ASN A 409 -22.05 20.69 -22.24
C ASN A 409 -21.57 21.12 -20.84
N LYS A 410 -22.31 22.04 -20.21
CA LYS A 410 -22.07 22.51 -18.83
C LYS A 410 -21.99 21.35 -17.82
N ASP A 411 -22.81 20.32 -17.99
CA ASP A 411 -22.81 19.11 -17.16
C ASP A 411 -21.51 18.29 -17.26
N ALA A 412 -20.70 18.49 -18.30
CA ALA A 412 -19.39 17.84 -18.40
C ALA A 412 -18.41 18.40 -17.35
N TRP A 413 -18.63 19.61 -16.86
CA TRP A 413 -17.73 20.32 -15.96
C TRP A 413 -18.30 20.44 -14.55
N VAL A 414 -19.55 20.92 -14.43
CA VAL A 414 -20.12 21.34 -13.14
C VAL A 414 -20.24 20.18 -12.15
N PRO A 415 -19.86 20.38 -10.87
CA PRO A 415 -20.04 19.39 -9.82
C PRO A 415 -21.51 19.01 -9.58
N THR A 416 -21.78 17.72 -9.46
CA THR A 416 -23.09 17.23 -8.99
C THR A 416 -23.23 17.32 -7.47
N ASN A 417 -22.14 17.13 -6.74
CA ASN A 417 -22.15 17.18 -5.28
C ASN A 417 -20.81 17.66 -4.73
N ILE A 418 -20.77 18.93 -4.32
CA ILE A 418 -19.58 19.57 -3.74
C ILE A 418 -19.17 18.91 -2.43
N LYS A 419 -20.13 18.48 -1.59
CA LYS A 419 -19.83 17.83 -0.30
C LYS A 419 -19.04 16.54 -0.51
N ARG A 420 -19.35 15.78 -1.57
CA ARG A 420 -18.62 14.57 -1.94
C ARG A 420 -17.17 14.89 -2.33
N SER A 421 -16.95 15.88 -3.19
CA SER A 421 -15.59 16.24 -3.62
C SER A 421 -14.75 16.78 -2.47
N VAL A 422 -15.34 17.59 -1.58
CA VAL A 422 -14.66 18.08 -0.37
C VAL A 422 -14.28 16.93 0.55
N PHE A 423 -15.23 16.05 0.85
CA PHE A 423 -14.98 14.91 1.74
C PHE A 423 -13.93 13.94 1.17
N ALA A 424 -14.00 13.60 -0.12
CA ALA A 424 -13.00 12.76 -0.77
C ALA A 424 -11.61 13.42 -0.85
N GLY A 425 -11.56 14.73 -1.10
CA GLY A 425 -10.31 15.51 -1.07
C GLY A 425 -9.68 15.57 0.33
N LEU A 426 -10.50 15.71 1.39
CA LEU A 426 -10.02 15.65 2.77
C LEU A 426 -9.49 14.27 3.14
N LEU A 427 -10.21 13.19 2.79
CA LEU A 427 -9.76 11.82 3.04
C LEU A 427 -8.40 11.55 2.38
N LEU A 428 -8.23 11.96 1.11
CA LEU A 428 -7.00 11.76 0.37
C LEU A 428 -5.86 12.69 0.85
N GLY A 429 -6.15 13.94 1.15
CA GLY A 429 -5.16 14.91 1.62
C GLY A 429 -4.60 14.58 3.00
N LEU A 430 -5.46 14.16 3.93
CA LEU A 430 -5.09 13.88 5.33
C LEU A 430 -4.25 12.60 5.50
N ILE A 431 -4.09 11.77 4.47
CA ILE A 431 -3.23 10.57 4.55
C ILE A 431 -1.77 10.84 4.15
N SER A 432 -1.36 12.06 3.85
CA SER A 432 0.02 12.33 3.40
C SER A 432 1.07 12.00 4.46
N PHE A 433 0.83 12.34 5.74
CA PHE A 433 1.68 11.92 6.88
C PHE A 433 1.30 10.55 7.47
N TRP A 434 0.41 9.81 6.80
CA TRP A 434 0.21 8.36 7.04
C TRP A 434 1.03 7.54 6.04
N ASN A 435 0.91 7.87 4.75
CA ASN A 435 1.77 7.42 3.67
C ASN A 435 1.59 8.31 2.42
N GLY A 436 2.56 9.20 2.15
CA GLY A 436 2.51 10.14 1.03
C GLY A 436 2.54 9.47 -0.36
N SER A 437 3.19 8.31 -0.49
CA SER A 437 3.29 7.58 -1.76
C SER A 437 1.93 7.12 -2.27
N VAL A 438 0.95 6.84 -1.40
CA VAL A 438 -0.42 6.52 -1.82
C VAL A 438 -1.15 7.72 -2.41
N VAL A 439 -0.95 8.92 -1.85
CA VAL A 439 -1.51 10.16 -2.40
C VAL A 439 -0.94 10.40 -3.79
N ILE A 440 0.38 10.30 -3.91
CA ILE A 440 1.11 10.40 -5.18
C ILE A 440 0.59 9.35 -6.18
N SER A 441 0.30 8.13 -5.73
CA SER A 441 -0.20 7.07 -6.62
C SER A 441 -1.64 7.31 -7.09
N LEU A 442 -2.52 7.82 -6.23
CA LEU A 442 -3.94 7.96 -6.56
C LEU A 442 -4.23 9.19 -7.43
N LEU A 443 -3.49 10.29 -7.27
CA LEU A 443 -3.72 11.53 -8.04
C LEU A 443 -3.65 11.32 -9.57
N PRO A 444 -2.65 10.61 -10.15
CA PRO A 444 -2.63 10.25 -11.57
C PRO A 444 -3.83 9.40 -11.99
N VAL A 445 -4.23 8.41 -11.17
CA VAL A 445 -5.41 7.60 -11.47
C VAL A 445 -6.65 8.48 -11.57
N LEU A 446 -6.84 9.40 -10.60
CA LEU A 446 -7.94 10.35 -10.60
C LEU A 446 -7.88 11.32 -11.78
N PHE A 447 -6.69 11.78 -12.17
CA PHE A 447 -6.49 12.64 -13.33
C PHE A 447 -6.91 11.95 -14.63
N PHE A 448 -6.42 10.73 -14.88
CA PHE A 448 -6.83 9.96 -16.07
C PHE A 448 -8.32 9.59 -16.02
N MET A 449 -8.85 9.24 -14.85
CA MET A 449 -10.29 9.06 -14.69
C MET A 449 -11.07 10.35 -15.00
N ALA A 450 -10.55 11.53 -14.64
CA ALA A 450 -11.19 12.83 -14.92
C ALA A 450 -11.24 13.14 -16.42
N ILE A 451 -10.16 12.87 -17.16
CA ILE A 451 -10.15 12.97 -18.63
C ILE A 451 -11.31 12.17 -19.23
N PHE A 452 -11.51 10.97 -18.68
CA PHE A 452 -12.54 10.01 -19.07
C PHE A 452 -13.81 10.10 -18.19
N SER A 453 -14.13 11.25 -17.60
CA SER A 453 -15.37 11.40 -16.79
C SER A 453 -16.15 12.67 -17.14
N LYS A 454 -17.42 12.71 -16.73
CA LYS A 454 -18.17 13.97 -16.60
C LYS A 454 -17.95 14.57 -15.21
N HIS A 455 -18.37 15.81 -15.01
CA HIS A 455 -18.21 16.56 -13.76
C HIS A 455 -16.74 16.73 -13.36
N ARG A 456 -15.90 17.09 -14.33
CA ARG A 456 -14.42 17.16 -14.15
C ARG A 456 -13.99 18.07 -13.01
N LEU A 457 -14.78 19.10 -12.68
CA LEU A 457 -14.47 19.97 -11.55
C LEU A 457 -14.56 19.25 -10.20
N GLU A 458 -15.29 18.14 -10.07
CA GLU A 458 -15.24 17.32 -8.85
C GLU A 458 -13.87 16.66 -8.66
N TYR A 459 -13.29 16.11 -9.73
CA TYR A 459 -11.94 15.56 -9.69
C TYR A 459 -10.91 16.64 -9.39
N LEU A 460 -11.06 17.82 -10.01
CA LEU A 460 -10.20 18.96 -9.74
C LEU A 460 -10.30 19.43 -8.28
N ASN A 461 -11.51 19.52 -7.72
CA ASN A 461 -11.72 19.87 -6.32
C ASN A 461 -11.07 18.85 -5.38
N ILE A 462 -11.20 17.54 -5.67
CA ILE A 462 -10.55 16.49 -4.89
C ILE A 462 -9.03 16.68 -4.93
N ALA A 463 -8.45 16.85 -6.13
CA ALA A 463 -7.02 17.05 -6.30
C ALA A 463 -6.53 18.32 -5.60
N ALA A 464 -7.21 19.45 -5.79
CA ALA A 464 -6.85 20.74 -5.20
C ALA A 464 -6.87 20.68 -3.67
N ILE A 465 -7.94 20.15 -3.07
CA ILE A 465 -8.02 19.99 -1.60
C ILE A 465 -6.95 19.04 -1.10
N SER A 466 -6.70 17.93 -1.80
CA SER A 466 -5.66 16.98 -1.39
C SER A 466 -4.28 17.63 -1.39
N ILE A 467 -3.96 18.38 -2.45
CA ILE A 467 -2.69 19.10 -2.60
C ILE A 467 -2.55 20.19 -1.54
N ILE A 468 -3.58 21.00 -1.30
CA ILE A 468 -3.59 22.02 -0.25
C ILE A 468 -3.31 21.38 1.12
N MET A 469 -3.96 20.26 1.42
CA MET A 469 -3.75 19.55 2.68
C MET A 469 -2.36 18.94 2.79
N VAL A 470 -1.80 18.40 1.70
CA VAL A 470 -0.41 17.91 1.66
C VAL A 470 0.55 19.05 1.98
N PHE A 471 0.44 20.17 1.27
CA PHE A 471 1.29 21.35 1.50
C PHE A 471 1.14 21.92 2.90
N ALA A 472 -0.09 22.00 3.42
CA ALA A 472 -0.34 22.48 4.79
C ALA A 472 0.34 21.58 5.83
N GLN A 473 0.25 20.25 5.68
CA GLN A 473 0.92 19.31 6.58
C GLN A 473 2.45 19.39 6.46
N THR A 474 2.99 19.46 5.24
CA THR A 474 4.44 19.63 5.03
C THR A 474 4.92 20.93 5.68
N LEU A 475 4.26 22.05 5.43
CA LEU A 475 4.63 23.33 6.06
C LEU A 475 4.59 23.23 7.59
N PHE A 476 3.58 22.57 8.14
CA PHE A 476 3.38 22.43 9.58
C PHE A 476 4.44 21.55 10.26
N PHE A 477 4.84 20.42 9.66
CA PHE A 477 5.77 19.47 10.28
C PHE A 477 7.22 19.67 9.89
N THR A 478 7.48 20.12 8.67
CA THR A 478 8.84 20.21 8.13
C THR A 478 9.32 21.65 7.96
N GLY A 479 8.51 22.64 8.35
CA GLY A 479 8.82 24.06 8.15
C GLY A 479 8.90 24.47 6.68
N GLY A 480 8.28 23.69 5.78
CA GLY A 480 8.34 23.90 4.33
C GLY A 480 9.53 23.22 3.65
N GLN A 481 10.38 22.50 4.40
CA GLN A 481 11.40 21.64 3.82
C GLN A 481 10.71 20.44 3.18
N ILE A 482 10.92 20.23 1.88
CA ILE A 482 10.41 19.02 1.22
C ILE A 482 11.28 17.86 1.71
N SER A 483 10.80 17.17 2.75
CA SER A 483 11.44 16.00 3.36
C SER A 483 11.79 14.95 2.30
N ALA A 484 13.05 14.57 2.14
CA ALA A 484 13.58 13.38 1.44
C ALA A 484 13.00 13.00 0.04
N SER A 485 12.08 13.78 -0.52
CA SER A 485 11.25 13.51 -1.69
C SER A 485 11.35 14.66 -2.68
N SER A 486 12.57 14.96 -3.13
CA SER A 486 12.74 15.75 -4.35
C SER A 486 12.23 14.90 -5.51
N VAL A 487 11.12 15.32 -6.13
CA VAL A 487 10.64 14.67 -7.37
C VAL A 487 11.65 14.97 -8.46
N ASN A 488 12.46 13.98 -8.79
CA ASN A 488 13.52 14.11 -9.78
C ASN A 488 13.16 13.30 -11.02
N LEU A 489 13.32 13.88 -12.20
CA LEU A 489 13.22 13.12 -13.44
C LEU A 489 14.34 12.08 -13.47
N CYS A 490 13.97 10.80 -13.49
CA CYS A 490 14.88 9.67 -13.54
C CYS A 490 14.20 8.51 -14.27
N ILE A 491 14.42 8.43 -15.58
CA ILE A 491 13.79 7.44 -16.44
C ILE A 491 14.37 6.05 -16.14
N GLY A 492 13.49 5.13 -15.77
CA GLY A 492 13.84 3.77 -15.37
C GLY A 492 14.48 3.71 -13.99
N TYR A 493 14.14 4.57 -13.03
CA TYR A 493 14.79 4.64 -11.71
C TYR A 493 15.03 3.28 -11.01
N LEU A 494 14.10 2.32 -11.14
CA LEU A 494 14.22 0.98 -10.55
C LEU A 494 14.81 -0.09 -11.48
N ALA A 495 15.00 0.23 -12.77
CA ALA A 495 15.59 -0.68 -13.74
C ALA A 495 17.11 -0.62 -13.69
N GLU A 496 17.77 -1.76 -13.91
CA GLU A 496 19.22 -1.83 -13.98
C GLU A 496 19.72 -1.42 -15.36
N PHE A 497 20.79 -0.60 -15.38
CA PHE A 497 21.43 -0.14 -16.61
C PHE A 497 22.94 -0.43 -16.53
N PRO A 498 23.45 -1.47 -17.22
CA PRO A 498 24.85 -1.92 -17.12
C PRO A 498 25.91 -0.83 -17.39
N ASN A 499 25.54 0.26 -18.08
CA ASN A 499 26.46 1.34 -18.47
C ASN A 499 26.00 2.75 -17.98
N GLY A 500 25.10 2.84 -17.00
CA GLY A 500 24.61 4.14 -16.51
C GLY A 500 23.82 4.97 -17.55
N VAL A 501 23.17 4.30 -18.50
CA VAL A 501 22.44 4.92 -19.62
C VAL A 501 21.33 5.86 -19.14
N ASN A 502 20.69 5.55 -18.01
CA ASN A 502 19.72 6.40 -17.34
C ASN A 502 20.32 7.73 -16.88
N THR A 503 21.55 7.72 -16.33
CA THR A 503 22.28 8.92 -15.91
C THR A 503 22.64 9.78 -17.10
N THR A 504 23.12 9.17 -18.19
CA THR A 504 23.41 9.87 -19.46
C THR A 504 22.15 10.46 -20.08
N ALA A 505 21.03 9.73 -20.07
CA ALA A 505 19.75 10.21 -20.57
C ALA A 505 19.24 11.42 -19.78
N LYS A 506 19.40 11.40 -18.45
CA LYS A 506 19.09 12.54 -17.59
C LYS A 506 19.95 13.76 -17.95
N ALA A 507 21.26 13.57 -18.09
CA ALA A 507 22.18 14.65 -18.46
C ALA A 507 21.82 15.29 -19.82
N PHE A 508 21.47 14.49 -20.83
CA PHE A 508 21.04 15.02 -22.12
C PHE A 508 19.73 15.81 -22.06
N LEU A 509 18.76 15.38 -21.24
CA LEU A 509 17.53 16.13 -21.03
C LEU A 509 17.78 17.47 -20.31
N GLU A 510 18.64 17.47 -19.29
CA GLU A 510 19.01 18.69 -18.55
C GLU A 510 19.81 19.67 -19.42
N GLN A 511 20.61 19.17 -20.37
CA GLN A 511 21.37 19.97 -21.34
C GLN A 511 20.56 20.37 -22.58
N GLY A 512 19.30 19.93 -22.71
CA GLY A 512 18.45 20.18 -23.89
C GLY A 512 18.89 19.45 -25.16
N ASN A 513 19.73 18.42 -25.06
CA ASN A 513 20.23 17.63 -26.18
C ASN A 513 19.28 16.48 -26.56
N TYR A 514 18.13 16.83 -27.13
CA TYR A 514 17.07 15.87 -27.47
C TYR A 514 17.47 14.83 -28.51
N ASN A 515 18.36 15.18 -29.45
CA ASN A 515 18.81 14.26 -30.51
C ASN A 515 19.60 13.08 -29.93
N GLU A 516 20.53 13.34 -29.01
CA GLU A 516 21.27 12.27 -28.33
C GLU A 516 20.38 11.48 -27.37
N PHE A 517 19.43 12.13 -26.71
CA PHE A 517 18.42 11.44 -25.90
C PHE A 517 17.60 10.44 -26.73
N ILE A 518 17.14 10.82 -27.93
CA ILE A 518 16.35 9.94 -28.80
C ILE A 518 17.13 8.67 -29.17
N LYS A 519 18.44 8.75 -29.35
CA LYS A 519 19.30 7.58 -29.62
C LYS A 519 19.35 6.60 -28.45
N LEU A 520 19.13 7.06 -27.21
CA LEU A 520 19.10 6.20 -26.01
C LEU A 520 17.75 5.53 -25.78
N ILE A 521 16.66 6.01 -26.41
CA ILE A 521 15.30 5.49 -26.19
C ILE A 521 15.20 3.97 -26.38
N PRO A 522 15.80 3.33 -27.41
CA PRO A 522 15.73 1.88 -27.56
C PRO A 522 16.34 1.13 -26.37
N ASN A 523 17.50 1.57 -25.87
CA ASN A 523 18.19 0.94 -24.75
C ASN A 523 17.44 1.18 -23.42
N LEU A 524 16.93 2.40 -23.21
CA LEU A 524 16.08 2.72 -22.06
C LEU A 524 14.83 1.83 -22.05
N SER A 525 14.13 1.76 -23.18
CA SER A 525 12.90 0.97 -23.32
C SER A 525 13.15 -0.51 -23.11
N TYR A 526 14.27 -1.04 -23.60
CA TYR A 526 14.65 -2.44 -23.42
C TYR A 526 14.83 -2.81 -21.95
N ASN A 527 15.64 -2.05 -21.19
CA ASN A 527 15.90 -2.38 -19.77
C ASN A 527 14.68 -2.14 -18.88
N ILE A 528 13.88 -1.10 -19.15
CA ILE A 528 12.62 -0.87 -18.44
C ILE A 528 11.64 -2.01 -18.68
N LEU A 529 11.50 -2.46 -19.94
CA LEU A 529 10.62 -3.57 -20.28
C LEU A 529 11.13 -4.89 -19.69
N LEU A 530 12.44 -5.11 -19.70
CA LEU A 530 13.08 -6.25 -19.04
C LEU A 530 12.78 -6.28 -17.54
N PHE A 531 12.93 -5.15 -16.86
CA PHE A 531 12.58 -5.00 -15.44
C PHE A 531 11.13 -5.39 -15.17
N TYR A 532 10.17 -4.79 -15.89
CA TYR A 532 8.74 -5.10 -15.69
C TYR A 532 8.37 -6.53 -16.07
N LEU A 533 9.02 -7.10 -17.07
CA LEU A 533 8.78 -8.47 -17.48
C LEU A 533 9.29 -9.47 -16.44
N GLN A 534 10.47 -9.24 -15.85
CA GLN A 534 10.98 -10.05 -14.74
C GLN A 534 10.08 -9.92 -13.51
N LEU A 535 9.72 -8.68 -13.17
CA LEU A 535 8.93 -8.35 -11.99
C LEU A 535 7.52 -8.94 -12.06
N LEU A 536 6.79 -8.69 -13.15
CA LEU A 536 5.37 -9.03 -13.29
C LEU A 536 5.14 -10.39 -13.98
N GLY A 537 6.13 -10.90 -14.72
CA GLY A 537 6.04 -12.17 -15.43
C GLY A 537 4.83 -12.28 -16.35
N LEU A 538 4.08 -13.37 -16.21
CA LEU A 538 2.91 -13.68 -17.01
C LEU A 538 1.80 -12.60 -16.92
N MET A 539 1.70 -11.89 -15.80
CA MET A 539 0.73 -10.80 -15.61
C MET A 539 0.86 -9.72 -16.68
N LEU A 540 2.07 -9.30 -17.02
CA LEU A 540 2.29 -8.26 -18.03
C LEU A 540 1.82 -8.72 -19.41
N LEU A 541 2.10 -9.97 -19.77
CA LEU A 541 1.67 -10.57 -21.03
C LEU A 541 0.14 -10.68 -21.10
N LEU A 542 -0.49 -11.16 -20.03
CA LEU A 542 -1.96 -11.25 -19.94
C LEU A 542 -2.64 -9.89 -19.92
N LEU A 543 -1.99 -8.85 -19.38
CA LEU A 543 -2.53 -7.51 -19.41
C LEU A 543 -2.71 -7.02 -20.86
N LEU A 544 -1.70 -7.23 -21.72
CA LEU A 544 -1.76 -6.87 -23.14
C LEU A 544 -2.89 -7.61 -23.86
N THR A 545 -3.06 -8.90 -23.59
CA THR A 545 -4.13 -9.71 -24.20
C THR A 545 -5.51 -9.38 -23.63
N SER A 546 -5.61 -8.87 -22.40
CA SER A 546 -6.89 -8.54 -21.76
C SER A 546 -7.59 -7.29 -22.32
N ILE A 547 -6.83 -6.35 -22.92
CA ILE A 547 -7.35 -5.06 -23.41
C ILE A 547 -8.41 -5.25 -24.52
N PRO A 548 -8.18 -6.07 -25.56
CA PRO A 548 -9.19 -6.41 -26.56
C PRO A 548 -10.51 -6.93 -25.97
N PHE A 549 -10.44 -7.80 -24.96
CA PHE A 549 -11.59 -8.46 -24.32
C PHE A 549 -12.31 -7.57 -23.28
N SER A 550 -11.67 -6.48 -22.87
CA SER A 550 -12.28 -5.48 -22.01
C SER A 550 -13.30 -4.65 -22.81
N LYS A 551 -14.58 -4.66 -22.39
CA LYS A 551 -15.61 -3.76 -22.99
C LYS A 551 -15.14 -2.31 -22.85
N LYS A 552 -15.57 -1.41 -23.75
CA LYS A 552 -15.07 -0.02 -23.89
C LYS A 552 -14.70 0.71 -22.59
N GLY A 553 -15.46 0.57 -21.50
CA GLY A 553 -15.14 1.23 -20.22
C GLY A 553 -13.94 0.65 -19.45
N GLY A 554 -13.63 -0.63 -19.58
CA GLY A 554 -12.49 -1.22 -18.89
C GLY A 554 -11.14 -0.88 -19.54
N ARG A 555 -11.11 -0.57 -20.85
CA ARG A 555 -9.87 -0.11 -21.53
C ARG A 555 -9.39 1.24 -20.99
N TRP A 556 -10.32 2.17 -20.77
CA TRP A 556 -10.01 3.48 -20.17
C TRP A 556 -9.53 3.34 -18.72
N LEU A 557 -10.10 2.40 -17.96
CA LEU A 557 -9.62 2.10 -16.61
C LEU A 557 -8.22 1.49 -16.62
N THR A 558 -7.88 0.63 -17.58
CA THR A 558 -6.50 0.11 -17.72
C THR A 558 -5.50 1.26 -17.86
N ILE A 559 -5.79 2.28 -18.68
CA ILE A 559 -4.91 3.46 -18.83
C ILE A 559 -4.79 4.21 -17.50
N ALA A 560 -5.91 4.47 -16.81
CA ALA A 560 -5.88 5.13 -15.51
C ALA A 560 -5.09 4.33 -14.47
N PHE A 561 -5.27 3.01 -14.42
CA PHE A 561 -4.60 2.11 -13.48
C PHE A 561 -3.12 1.90 -13.77
N LEU A 562 -2.69 2.09 -15.02
CA LEU A 562 -1.28 2.04 -15.45
C LEU A 562 -0.52 3.33 -15.11
N SER A 563 -1.23 4.45 -14.95
CA SER A 563 -0.62 5.77 -14.76
C SER A 563 0.36 5.88 -13.58
N PRO A 564 0.15 5.24 -12.40
CA PRO A 564 1.11 5.32 -11.30
C PRO A 564 2.42 4.59 -11.64
N MET A 565 2.34 3.44 -12.32
CA MET A 565 3.52 2.69 -12.76
C MET A 565 4.33 3.48 -13.79
N VAL A 566 3.67 4.17 -14.73
CA VAL A 566 4.35 5.10 -15.64
C VAL A 566 5.07 6.18 -14.85
N MET A 567 4.40 6.77 -13.85
CA MET A 567 4.98 7.82 -13.04
C MET A 567 6.19 7.35 -12.22
N ALA A 568 6.12 6.17 -11.60
CA ALA A 568 7.23 5.56 -10.88
C ALA A 568 8.40 5.14 -11.80
N THR A 569 8.15 5.00 -13.10
CA THR A 569 9.20 4.75 -14.11
C THR A 569 9.89 6.03 -14.51
N LEU A 570 9.17 7.16 -14.55
CA LEU A 570 9.70 8.43 -15.05
C LEU A 570 10.39 9.26 -13.95
N PHE A 571 9.93 9.16 -12.71
CA PHE A 571 10.36 10.02 -11.62
C PHE A 571 10.87 9.20 -10.43
N SER A 572 11.93 9.66 -9.78
CA SER A 572 12.32 9.25 -8.43
C SER A 572 11.57 10.14 -7.43
N PHE A 573 10.89 9.51 -6.47
CA PHE A 573 10.10 10.20 -5.45
C PHE A 573 10.79 10.31 -4.10
N SER A 574 11.91 9.63 -3.89
CA SER A 574 12.73 9.76 -2.68
C SER A 574 14.16 9.31 -2.94
N SER A 575 15.07 9.65 -2.02
CA SER A 575 16.43 9.07 -1.99
C SER A 575 16.40 7.54 -1.82
N ASP A 576 15.42 7.02 -1.07
CA ASP A 576 15.15 5.59 -0.94
C ASP A 576 14.30 5.06 -2.11
N VAL A 577 14.58 3.84 -2.56
CA VAL A 577 13.84 3.19 -3.65
C VAL A 577 12.41 2.77 -3.25
N GLY A 578 12.12 2.70 -1.95
CA GLY A 578 10.88 2.15 -1.40
C GLY A 578 9.63 2.93 -1.78
N ALA A 579 9.71 4.23 -2.04
CA ALA A 579 8.56 5.03 -2.49
C ALA A 579 8.08 4.60 -3.88
N ASN A 580 9.01 4.44 -4.83
CA ASN A 580 8.70 4.00 -6.19
C ASN A 580 8.14 2.59 -6.22
N HIS A 581 8.68 1.68 -5.41
CA HIS A 581 8.16 0.31 -5.26
C HIS A 581 6.68 0.32 -4.84
N VAL A 582 6.35 1.11 -3.81
CA VAL A 582 4.98 1.27 -3.32
C VAL A 582 4.03 1.80 -4.40
N ILE A 583 4.48 2.75 -5.22
CA ILE A 583 3.68 3.30 -6.33
C ILE A 583 3.40 2.22 -7.40
N ILE A 584 4.39 1.39 -7.75
CA ILE A 584 4.22 0.27 -8.68
C ILE A 584 3.23 -0.75 -8.10
N ILE A 585 3.36 -1.11 -6.82
CA ILE A 585 2.46 -2.05 -6.14
C ILE A 585 1.00 -1.55 -6.23
N PHE A 586 0.75 -0.26 -6.01
CA PHE A 586 -0.59 0.32 -6.16
C PHE A 586 -1.15 0.14 -7.57
N SER A 587 -0.33 0.38 -8.60
CA SER A 587 -0.75 0.13 -9.99
C SER A 587 -1.05 -1.35 -10.24
N VAL A 588 -0.20 -2.25 -9.75
CA VAL A 588 -0.37 -3.71 -9.90
C VAL A 588 -1.66 -4.19 -9.25
N ILE A 589 -1.98 -3.72 -8.04
CA ILE A 589 -3.26 -4.00 -7.36
C ILE A 589 -4.45 -3.66 -8.27
N LEU A 590 -4.43 -2.48 -8.89
CA LEU A 590 -5.51 -2.03 -9.76
C LEU A 590 -5.54 -2.78 -11.10
N LEU A 591 -4.38 -3.10 -11.69
CA LEU A 591 -4.30 -3.86 -12.94
C LEU A 591 -4.74 -5.33 -12.77
N ASN A 592 -4.51 -5.92 -11.60
CA ASN A 592 -5.01 -7.25 -11.24
C ASN A 592 -6.54 -7.35 -11.32
N ILE A 593 -7.27 -6.25 -11.11
CA ILE A 593 -8.74 -6.20 -11.29
C ILE A 593 -9.13 -6.50 -12.74
N ILE A 594 -8.35 -6.01 -13.72
CA ILE A 594 -8.61 -6.23 -15.14
C ILE A 594 -8.36 -7.68 -15.53
N ILE A 595 -7.25 -8.25 -15.05
CA ILE A 595 -6.86 -9.65 -15.28
C ILE A 595 -7.86 -10.60 -14.61
N ALA A 596 -8.24 -10.33 -13.36
CA ALA A 596 -9.27 -11.11 -12.66
C ALA A 596 -10.60 -11.13 -13.43
N ASN A 597 -11.01 -10.01 -14.04
CA ASN A 597 -12.21 -9.98 -14.87
C ASN A 597 -12.07 -10.85 -16.12
N MET A 598 -10.92 -10.83 -16.79
CA MET A 598 -10.65 -11.74 -17.92
C MET A 598 -10.73 -13.20 -17.49
N LEU A 599 -10.02 -13.59 -16.43
CA LEU A 599 -10.01 -14.96 -15.90
C LEU A 599 -11.41 -15.43 -15.50
N SER A 600 -12.17 -14.59 -14.79
CA SER A 600 -13.53 -14.92 -14.37
C SER A 600 -14.49 -15.16 -15.54
N ARG A 601 -14.24 -14.57 -16.71
CA ARG A 601 -15.05 -14.78 -17.92
C ARG A 601 -14.76 -16.13 -18.58
N LEU A 602 -13.55 -16.67 -18.43
CA LEU A 602 -13.21 -17.99 -18.94
C LEU A 602 -14.06 -19.08 -18.27
N PHE A 603 -14.35 -18.95 -16.97
CA PHE A 603 -15.23 -19.88 -16.25
C PHE A 603 -16.67 -19.96 -16.78
N VAL A 604 -17.11 -18.95 -17.54
CA VAL A 604 -18.47 -18.84 -18.09
C VAL A 604 -18.47 -18.81 -19.62
N SER A 605 -17.31 -18.89 -20.27
CA SER A 605 -17.21 -18.86 -21.73
C SER A 605 -17.79 -20.14 -22.32
N LYS A 606 -18.66 -19.98 -23.32
CA LYS A 606 -19.15 -21.06 -24.19
C LYS A 606 -18.54 -21.02 -25.59
N SER A 607 -17.64 -20.06 -25.83
CA SER A 607 -16.99 -19.87 -27.11
C SER A 607 -15.61 -20.48 -27.09
N PHE A 608 -15.33 -21.37 -28.04
CA PHE A 608 -14.04 -22.03 -28.22
C PHE A 608 -12.91 -21.05 -28.60
N SER A 609 -13.24 -19.98 -29.34
CA SER A 609 -12.23 -19.03 -29.81
C SER A 609 -11.62 -18.19 -28.69
N VAL A 610 -12.36 -17.90 -27.62
CA VAL A 610 -11.89 -17.06 -26.52
C VAL A 610 -10.68 -17.67 -25.77
N PRO A 611 -10.74 -18.91 -25.24
CA PRO A 611 -9.58 -19.52 -24.58
C PRO A 611 -8.42 -19.76 -25.54
N VAL A 612 -8.69 -20.19 -26.78
CA VAL A 612 -7.63 -20.44 -27.79
C VAL A 612 -6.88 -19.17 -28.15
N VAL A 613 -7.58 -18.04 -28.35
CA VAL A 613 -6.94 -16.75 -28.64
C VAL A 613 -6.14 -16.26 -27.44
N ILE A 614 -6.64 -16.43 -26.21
CA ILE A 614 -5.88 -16.02 -25.01
C ILE A 614 -4.62 -16.86 -24.86
N ILE A 615 -4.68 -18.18 -25.03
CA ILE A 615 -3.51 -19.05 -24.96
C ILE A 615 -2.53 -18.69 -26.08
N GLY A 616 -2.98 -18.67 -27.34
CA GLY A 616 -2.12 -18.40 -28.48
C GLY A 616 -1.44 -17.03 -28.38
N LEU A 617 -2.16 -15.97 -27.99
CA LEU A 617 -1.54 -14.66 -27.78
C LEU A 617 -0.59 -14.65 -26.59
N SER A 618 -0.89 -15.37 -25.51
CA SER A 618 0.00 -15.43 -24.33
C SER A 618 1.26 -16.22 -24.62
N GLU A 619 1.16 -17.30 -25.39
CA GLU A 619 2.27 -18.14 -25.82
C GLU A 619 3.16 -17.40 -26.82
N ILE A 620 2.57 -16.74 -27.82
CA ILE A 620 3.32 -15.85 -28.74
C ILE A 620 4.03 -14.76 -27.94
N ALA A 621 3.32 -14.08 -27.03
CA ALA A 621 3.91 -13.02 -26.23
C ALA A 621 5.04 -13.55 -25.32
N PHE A 622 4.88 -14.75 -24.76
CA PHE A 622 5.90 -15.42 -23.96
C PHE A 622 7.13 -15.80 -24.79
N TYR A 623 6.94 -16.45 -25.95
CA TYR A 623 8.04 -16.86 -26.83
C TYR A 623 8.79 -15.64 -27.37
N VAL A 624 8.07 -14.63 -27.86
CA VAL A 624 8.65 -13.36 -28.31
C VAL A 624 9.45 -12.72 -27.17
N SER A 625 8.92 -12.72 -25.95
CA SER A 625 9.65 -12.22 -24.78
C SER A 625 10.90 -13.05 -24.49
N ALA A 626 10.81 -14.39 -24.50
CA ALA A 626 11.95 -15.26 -24.22
C ALA A 626 13.10 -15.06 -25.22
N VAL A 627 12.77 -14.89 -26.50
CA VAL A 627 13.74 -14.62 -27.58
C VAL A 627 14.30 -13.21 -27.47
N LEU A 628 13.45 -12.18 -27.36
CA LEU A 628 13.89 -10.78 -27.34
C LEU A 628 14.77 -10.46 -26.12
N PHE A 629 14.50 -11.10 -24.98
CA PHE A 629 15.17 -10.82 -23.71
C PHE A 629 16.19 -11.89 -23.32
N LYS A 630 16.54 -12.81 -24.25
CA LYS A 630 17.53 -13.88 -24.05
C LYS A 630 17.30 -14.72 -22.78
N PHE A 631 16.05 -15.03 -22.48
CA PHE A 631 15.71 -15.88 -21.35
C PHE A 631 15.88 -17.37 -21.69
N GLU A 632 17.10 -17.79 -22.01
CA GLU A 632 17.41 -19.17 -22.38
C GLU A 632 17.00 -20.18 -21.30
N LYS A 633 17.09 -19.80 -20.02
CA LYS A 633 16.68 -20.63 -18.87
C LYS A 633 15.16 -20.84 -18.73
N LEU A 634 14.32 -20.04 -19.39
CA LEU A 634 12.85 -20.14 -19.29
C LEU A 634 12.23 -21.09 -20.34
N PHE A 635 13.00 -21.55 -21.34
CA PHE A 635 12.51 -22.49 -22.36
C PHE A 635 12.16 -23.88 -21.79
N ILE A 636 12.93 -24.38 -20.83
CA ILE A 636 12.69 -25.69 -20.21
C ILE A 636 11.36 -25.68 -19.40
N PRO A 637 11.12 -24.70 -18.48
CA PRO A 637 9.83 -24.57 -17.82
C PRO A 637 8.65 -24.34 -18.75
N ALA A 638 8.84 -23.61 -19.86
CA ALA A 638 7.78 -23.35 -20.83
C ALA A 638 7.31 -24.63 -21.54
N ASN A 639 8.26 -25.50 -21.91
CA ASN A 639 7.95 -26.81 -22.48
C ASN A 639 7.26 -27.74 -21.47
N ILE A 640 7.65 -27.66 -20.19
CA ILE A 640 6.96 -28.40 -19.10
C ILE A 640 5.54 -27.86 -18.90
N LEU A 641 5.34 -26.54 -18.91
CA LEU A 641 4.01 -25.94 -18.79
C LEU A 641 3.11 -26.33 -19.97
N ALA A 642 3.64 -26.32 -21.20
CA ALA A 642 2.94 -26.78 -22.39
C ALA A 642 2.57 -28.28 -22.29
N LEU A 643 3.45 -29.11 -21.76
CA LEU A 643 3.20 -30.53 -21.50
C LEU A 643 2.11 -30.72 -20.42
N VAL A 644 2.15 -29.97 -19.32
CA VAL A 644 1.11 -30.01 -18.28
C VAL A 644 -0.23 -29.56 -18.85
N ILE A 645 -0.26 -28.52 -19.69
CA ILE A 645 -1.46 -28.08 -20.41
C ILE A 645 -1.99 -29.22 -21.28
N ALA A 646 -1.13 -29.88 -22.07
CA ALA A 646 -1.52 -31.00 -22.91
C ALA A 646 -2.06 -32.19 -22.11
N VAL A 647 -1.43 -32.53 -20.98
CA VAL A 647 -1.85 -33.62 -20.08
C VAL A 647 -3.15 -33.30 -19.37
N VAL A 648 -3.34 -32.07 -18.87
CA VAL A 648 -4.59 -31.63 -18.25
C VAL A 648 -5.71 -31.62 -19.28
N ILE A 649 -5.46 -31.12 -20.49
CA ILE A 649 -6.43 -31.21 -21.60
C ILE A 649 -6.77 -32.67 -21.87
N PHE A 650 -5.77 -33.55 -21.98
CA PHE A 650 -5.97 -34.99 -22.22
C PHE A 650 -6.79 -35.67 -21.11
N ILE A 651 -6.49 -35.41 -19.83
CA ILE A 651 -7.21 -35.95 -18.69
C ILE A 651 -8.65 -35.43 -18.66
N VAL A 652 -8.85 -34.13 -18.91
CA VAL A 652 -10.17 -33.49 -18.97
C VAL A 652 -10.99 -34.05 -20.13
N VAL A 653 -10.40 -34.22 -21.32
CA VAL A 653 -11.03 -34.88 -22.48
C VAL A 653 -11.44 -36.32 -22.12
N THR A 654 -10.58 -37.05 -21.43
CA THR A 654 -10.78 -38.47 -21.09
C THR A 654 -11.87 -38.64 -20.02
N ILE A 655 -11.92 -37.76 -19.02
CA ILE A 655 -12.94 -37.76 -17.95
C ILE A 655 -14.31 -37.28 -18.48
N ILE A 656 -14.33 -36.37 -19.46
CA ILE A 656 -15.55 -35.67 -19.92
C ILE A 656 -16.25 -36.34 -21.11
N LYS A 657 -15.72 -37.44 -21.64
CA LYS A 657 -16.47 -38.32 -22.56
C LYS A 657 -17.83 -38.81 -21.99
N ARG A 658 -18.15 -38.54 -20.72
CA ARG A 658 -19.49 -38.67 -20.12
C ARG A 658 -20.14 -37.29 -19.84
N LYS A 659 -21.04 -36.85 -20.73
CA LYS A 659 -22.13 -35.86 -20.49
C LYS A 659 -21.80 -34.39 -20.10
N PHE A 660 -20.60 -33.84 -20.37
CA PHE A 660 -20.31 -32.41 -20.08
C PHE A 660 -19.87 -31.58 -21.30
N ASP A 661 -20.17 -30.27 -21.29
CA ASP A 661 -19.80 -29.28 -22.32
C ASP A 661 -18.27 -29.13 -22.40
N PHE A 662 -17.66 -29.76 -23.42
CA PHE A 662 -16.21 -29.78 -23.67
C PHE A 662 -15.58 -28.38 -23.67
N ILE A 663 -16.25 -27.39 -24.26
CA ILE A 663 -15.74 -26.01 -24.40
C ILE A 663 -15.66 -25.34 -23.03
N ARG A 664 -16.68 -25.57 -22.19
CA ARG A 664 -16.70 -25.05 -20.82
C ARG A 664 -15.58 -25.66 -19.99
N ALA A 665 -15.36 -26.97 -20.11
CA ALA A 665 -14.29 -27.65 -19.39
C ALA A 665 -12.89 -27.16 -19.79
N LEU A 666 -12.64 -27.04 -21.10
CA LEU A 666 -11.39 -26.47 -21.63
C LEU A 666 -11.17 -25.06 -21.07
N SER A 667 -12.19 -24.20 -21.11
CA SER A 667 -12.07 -22.81 -20.62
C SER A 667 -11.78 -22.74 -19.13
N ILE A 668 -12.38 -23.62 -18.32
CA ILE A 668 -12.11 -23.72 -16.87
C ILE A 668 -10.68 -24.19 -16.62
N SER A 669 -10.21 -25.21 -17.34
CA SER A 669 -8.83 -25.71 -17.21
C SER A 669 -7.80 -24.64 -17.53
N VAL A 670 -8.01 -23.90 -18.62
CA VAL A 670 -7.15 -22.77 -19.01
C VAL A 670 -7.13 -21.70 -17.92
N ALA A 671 -8.30 -21.33 -17.39
CA ALA A 671 -8.38 -20.37 -16.30
C ALA A 671 -7.64 -20.85 -15.05
N ALA A 672 -7.79 -22.12 -14.67
CA ALA A 672 -7.10 -22.70 -13.52
C ALA A 672 -5.57 -22.72 -13.69
N ILE A 673 -5.07 -23.09 -14.87
CA ILE A 673 -3.64 -23.10 -15.17
C ILE A 673 -3.06 -21.68 -15.13
N LEU A 674 -3.76 -20.71 -15.74
CA LEU A 674 -3.33 -19.31 -15.70
C LEU A 674 -3.33 -18.77 -14.26
N ILE A 675 -4.34 -19.11 -13.46
CA ILE A 675 -4.37 -18.72 -12.03
C ILE A 675 -3.16 -19.32 -11.32
N LEU A 676 -2.90 -20.62 -11.45
CA LEU A 676 -1.77 -21.29 -10.81
C LEU A 676 -0.43 -20.66 -11.22
N ALA A 677 -0.25 -20.37 -12.51
CA ALA A 677 0.96 -19.75 -13.04
C ALA A 677 1.14 -18.31 -12.54
N LEU A 678 0.04 -17.54 -12.42
CA LEU A 678 0.07 -16.18 -11.88
C LEU A 678 0.31 -16.12 -10.37
N THR A 679 -0.06 -17.15 -9.62
CA THR A 679 0.02 -17.14 -8.15
C THR A 679 1.23 -17.88 -7.58
N SER A 680 1.94 -18.68 -8.39
CA SER A 680 2.99 -19.59 -7.91
C SER A 680 4.14 -18.87 -7.21
N SER A 681 4.65 -17.77 -7.78
CA SER A 681 5.69 -16.94 -7.12
C SER A 681 5.21 -16.40 -5.78
N GLY A 682 4.03 -15.76 -5.77
CA GLY A 682 3.47 -15.23 -4.53
C GLY A 682 3.19 -16.29 -3.46
N ILE A 683 2.84 -17.53 -3.84
CA ILE A 683 2.66 -18.61 -2.86
C ILE A 683 3.98 -18.91 -2.15
N ILE A 684 5.09 -18.96 -2.90
CA ILE A 684 6.43 -19.15 -2.32
C ILE A 684 6.79 -17.96 -1.42
N ASP A 685 6.52 -16.72 -1.84
CA ASP A 685 6.76 -15.54 -0.99
C ASP A 685 5.97 -15.59 0.33
N GLY A 686 4.72 -16.08 0.29
CA GLY A 686 3.89 -16.25 1.49
C GLY A 686 4.43 -17.33 2.43
N LEU A 687 4.97 -18.42 1.89
CA LEU A 687 5.67 -19.45 2.67
C LEU A 687 6.95 -18.90 3.30
N VAL A 688 7.73 -18.13 2.54
CA VAL A 688 8.93 -17.45 3.03
C VAL A 688 8.59 -16.56 4.23
N LEU A 689 7.57 -15.71 4.12
CA LEU A 689 7.11 -14.87 5.22
C LEU A 689 6.72 -15.70 6.46
N TYR A 690 5.95 -16.77 6.27
CA TYR A 690 5.54 -17.65 7.36
C TYR A 690 6.74 -18.32 8.07
N ASN A 691 7.75 -18.72 7.30
CA ASN A 691 8.97 -19.37 7.78
C ASN A 691 9.93 -18.39 8.44
N MET A 692 10.07 -17.18 7.90
CA MET A 692 10.89 -16.10 8.49
C MET A 692 10.40 -15.76 9.89
N ASP A 693 9.09 -15.66 10.09
CA ASP A 693 8.49 -15.30 11.37
C ASP A 693 8.11 -16.55 12.17
N ASN A 694 9.05 -17.49 12.29
CA ASN A 694 8.89 -18.65 13.16
C ASN A 694 9.02 -18.22 14.63
N PRO A 695 7.99 -18.41 15.48
CA PRO A 695 8.06 -18.03 16.89
C PRO A 695 9.21 -18.69 17.67
N SER A 696 9.69 -19.85 17.23
CA SER A 696 10.81 -20.55 17.87
C SER A 696 12.18 -19.89 17.58
N VAL A 697 12.26 -19.03 16.56
CA VAL A 697 13.48 -18.33 16.15
C VAL A 697 13.12 -16.87 15.84
N PRO A 698 12.78 -16.07 16.86
CA PRO A 698 12.46 -14.65 16.64
C PRO A 698 13.69 -13.92 16.10
N GLY A 699 13.46 -12.90 15.27
CA GLY A 699 14.55 -12.08 14.74
C GLY A 699 15.22 -11.23 15.82
N ARG A 700 14.41 -10.62 16.70
CA ARG A 700 14.87 -9.96 17.92
C ARG A 700 13.91 -10.23 19.07
N LEU A 701 14.46 -10.28 20.27
CA LEU A 701 13.72 -10.45 21.53
C LEU A 701 14.17 -9.37 22.50
N TYR A 702 13.20 -8.64 23.07
CA TYR A 702 13.46 -7.61 24.08
C TYR A 702 12.62 -7.87 25.32
N SER A 703 13.26 -7.93 26.48
CA SER A 703 12.53 -8.05 27.74
C SER A 703 11.82 -6.73 28.04
N MET A 704 10.50 -6.78 28.21
CA MET A 704 9.72 -5.62 28.67
C MET A 704 9.91 -5.33 30.16
N LYS A 705 10.74 -6.13 30.84
CA LYS A 705 11.14 -5.93 32.23
C LYS A 705 12.64 -5.65 32.35
N ASP A 706 13.27 -5.20 31.26
CA ASP A 706 14.67 -4.84 31.27
C ASP A 706 14.95 -3.74 32.32
N PRO A 707 15.87 -3.96 33.28
CA PRO A 707 16.12 -2.99 34.34
C PRO A 707 16.58 -1.62 33.84
N THR A 708 17.31 -1.58 32.72
CA THR A 708 17.77 -0.33 32.11
C THR A 708 16.62 0.41 31.46
N MET A 709 15.76 -0.30 30.71
CA MET A 709 14.56 0.30 30.12
C MET A 709 13.61 0.85 31.19
N ASN A 710 13.33 0.09 32.25
CA ASN A 710 12.48 0.54 33.35
C ASN A 710 13.08 1.77 34.05
N TRP A 711 14.40 1.79 34.28
CA TRP A 711 15.06 2.97 34.86
C TRP A 711 14.95 4.20 33.95
N VAL A 712 15.13 4.02 32.64
CA VAL A 712 14.91 5.09 31.66
C VAL A 712 13.47 5.60 31.79
N GLU A 713 12.49 4.70 31.86
CA GLU A 713 11.07 5.03 31.98
C GLU A 713 10.71 5.80 33.25
N ASP A 714 11.24 5.36 34.39
CA ASP A 714 10.83 5.85 35.71
C ASP A 714 11.67 7.05 36.20
N SER A 715 12.91 7.18 35.75
CA SER A 715 13.90 8.10 36.34
C SER A 715 14.38 9.22 35.42
N THR A 716 13.89 9.30 34.18
CA THR A 716 14.28 10.35 33.21
C THR A 716 13.08 11.10 32.66
N ASN A 717 13.27 12.36 32.29
CA ASN A 717 12.24 13.13 31.61
C ASN A 717 12.01 12.53 30.22
N PRO A 718 10.74 12.41 29.77
CA PRO A 718 10.45 11.91 28.42
C PRO A 718 11.04 12.72 27.25
N LYS A 719 11.57 13.93 27.51
CA LYS A 719 12.29 14.76 26.52
C LYS A 719 13.81 14.68 26.63
N ASP A 720 14.34 13.95 27.62
CA ASP A 720 15.79 13.79 27.78
C ASP A 720 16.38 13.08 26.55
N VAL A 721 17.56 13.56 26.13
CA VAL A 721 18.28 13.05 24.97
C VAL A 721 19.50 12.26 25.42
N PHE A 722 19.57 11.03 24.92
CA PHE A 722 20.65 10.10 25.24
C PHE A 722 21.66 10.01 24.11
N LEU A 723 22.94 10.01 24.46
CA LEU A 723 24.01 9.58 23.58
C LEU A 723 24.19 8.06 23.72
N ILE A 724 24.02 7.35 22.62
CA ILE A 724 24.27 5.92 22.51
C ILE A 724 25.27 5.67 21.37
N ASN A 725 25.84 4.47 21.30
CA ASN A 725 26.40 4.01 20.04
C ASN A 725 25.26 3.92 19.01
N PRO A 726 25.37 4.49 17.79
CA PRO A 726 24.25 4.54 16.85
C PRO A 726 23.68 3.16 16.52
N ASP A 727 22.42 2.96 16.91
CA ASP A 727 21.67 1.72 16.66
C ASP A 727 20.24 2.03 16.24
N PHE A 728 19.56 1.05 15.66
CA PHE A 728 18.17 1.16 15.23
C PHE A 728 17.19 0.77 16.35
N ILE A 729 17.55 -0.15 17.26
CA ILE A 729 16.71 -0.56 18.39
C ILE A 729 17.55 -0.72 19.66
N HIS A 730 17.67 0.38 20.40
CA HIS A 730 18.30 0.42 21.72
C HIS A 730 17.24 0.46 22.84
N VAL A 731 17.54 -0.05 24.03
CA VAL A 731 16.58 -0.08 25.18
C VAL A 731 16.09 1.32 25.57
N VAL A 732 16.90 2.36 25.37
CA VAL A 732 16.51 3.77 25.56
C VAL A 732 15.38 4.19 24.61
N LEU A 733 15.50 3.80 23.33
CA LEU A 733 14.47 4.06 22.31
C LEU A 733 13.19 3.29 22.61
N LEU A 734 13.31 2.05 23.13
CA LEU A 734 12.17 1.25 23.56
C LEU A 734 11.48 1.84 24.79
N GLY A 735 12.24 2.48 25.69
CA GLY A 735 11.70 3.32 26.76
C GLY A 735 11.09 4.64 26.26
N GLY A 736 11.01 4.90 24.96
CA GLY A 736 10.36 6.09 24.40
C GLY A 736 11.16 7.38 24.50
N ARG A 737 12.47 7.32 24.77
CA ARG A 737 13.36 8.50 24.83
C ARG A 737 14.05 8.72 23.49
N ASN A 738 14.38 9.97 23.22
CA ASN A 738 15.12 10.34 22.02
C ASN A 738 16.61 10.05 22.20
N VAL A 739 17.28 9.71 21.11
CA VAL A 739 18.74 9.59 21.07
C VAL A 739 19.34 10.64 20.17
N PHE A 740 20.55 11.09 20.50
CA PHE A 740 21.27 12.07 19.70
C PHE A 740 21.51 11.57 18.26
N LEU A 741 21.82 10.28 18.09
CA LEU A 741 21.99 9.67 16.78
C LEU A 741 21.66 8.17 16.83
N GLY A 742 20.69 7.73 16.05
CA GLY A 742 20.43 6.32 15.77
C GLY A 742 21.15 5.83 14.51
N GLY A 743 20.88 4.59 14.12
CA GLY A 743 21.58 3.95 13.00
C GLY A 743 21.35 4.65 11.64
N ALA A 744 22.35 4.55 10.76
CA ALA A 744 22.46 5.33 9.52
C ALA A 744 21.26 5.19 8.57
N TYR A 745 20.78 3.97 8.32
CA TYR A 745 19.71 3.72 7.35
C TYR A 745 18.46 4.58 7.60
N PHE A 746 17.93 4.61 8.82
CA PHE A 746 16.69 5.33 9.13
C PHE A 746 16.86 6.84 9.21
N VAL A 747 18.02 7.31 9.69
CA VAL A 747 18.31 8.74 9.79
C VAL A 747 18.51 9.34 8.39
N SER A 748 19.31 8.70 7.55
CA SER A 748 19.60 9.18 6.19
C SER A 748 18.40 9.07 5.26
N THR A 749 17.60 8.00 5.34
CA THR A 749 16.39 7.85 4.50
C THR A 749 15.28 8.83 4.88
N ALA A 750 15.22 9.26 6.15
CA ALA A 750 14.33 10.35 6.57
C ALA A 750 14.83 11.74 6.13
N GLY A 751 16.07 11.86 5.63
CA GLY A 751 16.64 13.10 5.10
C GLY A 751 17.48 13.90 6.11
N TYR A 752 17.88 13.30 7.23
CA TYR A 752 18.77 13.95 8.20
C TYR A 752 20.25 13.69 7.86
N ASP A 753 21.12 14.59 8.31
CA ASP A 753 22.58 14.49 8.12
C ASP A 753 23.19 13.58 9.20
N TRP A 754 23.33 12.30 8.85
CA TRP A 754 23.89 11.28 9.74
C TRP A 754 25.39 11.44 9.93
N ASP A 755 26.14 11.66 8.83
CA ASP A 755 27.61 11.73 8.85
C ASP A 755 28.10 12.87 9.74
N LYS A 756 27.44 14.03 9.68
CA LYS A 756 27.76 15.17 10.54
C LYS A 756 27.62 14.81 12.02
N ARG A 757 26.49 14.21 12.44
CA ARG A 757 26.29 13.84 13.85
C ARG A 757 27.21 12.69 14.25
N MET A 758 27.52 11.77 13.35
CA MET A 758 28.45 10.70 13.66
C MET A 758 29.83 11.26 13.99
N GLY A 759 30.30 12.29 13.29
CA GLY A 759 31.52 13.02 13.65
C GLY A 759 31.50 13.54 15.10
N ILE A 760 30.37 14.10 15.54
CA ILE A 760 30.17 14.60 16.90
C ILE A 760 30.17 13.45 17.92
N VAL A 761 29.47 12.35 17.63
CA VAL A 761 29.46 11.14 18.47
C VAL A 761 30.88 10.65 18.71
N LYS A 762 31.71 10.58 17.66
CA LYS A 762 33.12 10.17 17.75
C LYS A 762 33.93 11.11 18.64
N ASN A 763 33.71 12.42 18.51
CA ASN A 763 34.41 13.42 19.31
C ASN A 763 34.04 13.35 20.79
N ILE A 764 32.77 13.05 21.13
CA ILE A 764 32.33 12.89 22.52
C ILE A 764 32.92 11.63 23.14
N TYR A 765 32.74 10.46 22.52
CA TYR A 765 33.24 9.20 23.08
C TYR A 765 34.77 9.12 23.09
N GLY A 766 35.45 9.80 22.16
CA GLY A 766 36.89 9.86 22.04
C GLY A 766 37.54 11.13 22.61
N ALA A 767 36.82 11.93 23.40
CA ALA A 767 37.33 13.18 23.96
C ALA A 767 38.66 12.98 24.71
N ALA A 768 39.58 13.94 24.56
CA ALA A 768 40.92 13.87 25.14
C ALA A 768 40.94 14.34 26.61
N ASP A 769 40.05 15.26 26.98
CA ASP A 769 40.00 15.88 28.31
C ASP A 769 38.56 16.22 28.73
N ALA A 770 38.39 16.50 30.03
CA ALA A 770 37.09 16.69 30.66
C ALA A 770 36.40 18.00 30.25
N ASN A 771 37.15 19.05 29.89
CA ASN A 771 36.56 20.34 29.50
C ASN A 771 35.97 20.21 28.10
N THR A 772 36.75 19.68 27.14
CA THR A 772 36.26 19.39 25.79
C THR A 772 35.04 18.48 25.83
N LEU A 773 35.05 17.44 26.66
CA LEU A 773 33.91 16.54 26.83
C LEU A 773 32.65 17.28 27.33
N LYS A 774 32.78 18.15 28.35
CA LYS A 774 31.67 18.95 28.89
C LYS A 774 31.12 19.95 27.87
N GLU A 775 31.99 20.62 27.12
CA GLU A 775 31.60 21.54 26.06
C GLU A 775 30.79 20.82 24.97
N LEU A 776 31.30 19.70 24.46
CA LEU A 776 30.63 18.94 23.40
C LEU A 776 29.24 18.44 23.83
N VAL A 777 29.05 17.94 25.05
CA VAL A 777 27.72 17.48 25.51
C VAL A 777 26.75 18.64 25.72
N GLN A 778 27.23 19.79 26.19
CA GLN A 778 26.41 20.98 26.40
C GLN A 778 25.98 21.62 25.08
N GLU A 779 26.92 21.80 24.14
CA GLU A 779 26.64 22.36 22.79
C GLU A 779 25.61 21.53 22.03
N ASN A 780 25.61 20.21 22.23
CA ASN A 780 24.74 19.27 21.55
C ASN A 780 23.48 18.89 22.34
N ASN A 781 23.22 19.54 23.48
CA ASN A 781 22.05 19.30 24.33
C ASN A 781 21.81 17.82 24.66
N ILE A 782 22.87 17.12 25.09
CA ILE A 782 22.80 15.74 25.55
C ILE A 782 22.58 15.75 27.06
N ASP A 783 21.64 14.93 27.55
CA ASP A 783 21.31 14.85 28.98
C ASP A 783 21.96 13.63 29.64
N TYR A 784 22.15 12.55 28.87
CA TYR A 784 22.75 11.30 29.34
C TYR A 784 23.71 10.68 28.33
N ILE A 785 24.79 10.06 28.82
CA ILE A 785 25.69 9.20 28.02
C ILE A 785 25.51 7.75 28.43
N VAL A 786 25.27 6.87 27.46
CA VAL A 786 25.25 5.42 27.65
C VAL A 786 26.59 4.81 27.22
N ILE A 787 27.09 3.88 28.03
CA ILE A 787 28.21 3.01 27.71
C ILE A 787 27.77 1.56 27.91
N ASP A 788 27.69 0.80 26.82
CA ASP A 788 27.42 -0.64 26.82
C ASP A 788 28.45 -1.43 25.99
N ASN A 789 28.21 -2.72 25.75
CA ASN A 789 29.10 -3.55 24.93
C ASN A 789 29.28 -3.00 23.51
N SER A 790 28.24 -2.39 22.93
CA SER A 790 28.32 -1.85 21.57
C SER A 790 29.31 -0.68 21.49
N ASN A 791 29.40 0.16 22.53
CA ASN A 791 30.42 1.21 22.63
C ASN A 791 31.83 0.63 22.79
N ARG A 792 31.98 -0.48 23.53
CA ARG A 792 33.29 -1.09 23.85
C ARG A 792 33.86 -1.92 22.70
N GLU A 793 32.99 -2.46 21.84
CA GLU A 793 33.35 -3.34 20.72
C GLU A 793 33.39 -2.63 19.36
N THR A 794 32.84 -1.42 19.27
CA THR A 794 32.80 -0.67 18.01
C THR A 794 34.20 -0.35 17.48
N LYS A 795 34.31 -0.29 16.15
CA LYS A 795 35.51 0.14 15.41
C LYS A 795 35.40 1.58 14.91
N ASP A 796 34.26 2.23 15.12
CA ASP A 796 33.99 3.55 14.56
C ASP A 796 34.70 4.70 15.27
N TYR A 797 35.06 4.48 16.54
CA TYR A 797 35.77 5.43 17.40
C TYR A 797 36.54 4.70 18.53
N ARG A 798 37.47 5.41 19.15
CA ARG A 798 38.12 4.98 20.39
C ARG A 798 37.31 5.47 21.58
N LEU A 799 36.83 4.56 22.41
CA LEU A 799 36.10 4.89 23.64
C LEU A 799 37.08 5.30 24.77
N ASN A 800 36.86 6.46 25.38
CA ASN A 800 37.54 6.92 26.58
C ASN A 800 36.64 6.79 27.82
N GLU A 801 36.32 5.55 28.20
CA GLU A 801 35.38 5.22 29.28
C GLU A 801 35.84 5.76 30.65
N GLU A 802 37.14 5.74 30.92
CA GLU A 802 37.71 6.26 32.16
C GLU A 802 37.50 7.77 32.31
N LEU A 803 37.69 8.53 31.23
CA LEU A 803 37.43 9.96 31.23
C LEU A 803 35.96 10.26 31.53
N ILE A 804 35.02 9.56 30.87
CA ILE A 804 33.58 9.75 31.10
C ILE A 804 33.22 9.46 32.56
N LYS A 805 33.73 8.35 33.10
CA LYS A 805 33.51 7.94 34.50
C LYS A 805 34.05 8.96 35.51
N ASN A 806 35.21 9.55 35.23
CA ASN A 806 35.82 10.56 36.09
C ASN A 806 35.17 11.94 35.95
N THR A 807 34.51 12.21 34.82
CA THR A 807 33.93 13.51 34.49
C THR A 807 32.48 13.66 34.95
N PHE A 808 31.67 12.60 34.84
CA PHE A 808 30.22 12.65 35.05
C PHE A 808 29.72 11.67 36.12
N LYS A 809 28.57 11.99 36.70
CA LYS A 809 27.95 11.16 37.74
C LYS A 809 27.28 9.93 37.11
N LEU A 810 27.65 8.75 37.60
CA LEU A 810 26.94 7.50 37.29
C LEU A 810 25.49 7.58 37.80
N ALA A 811 24.53 7.47 36.88
CA ALA A 811 23.11 7.56 37.15
C ALA A 811 22.44 6.17 37.22
N HIS A 812 22.92 5.21 36.41
CA HIS A 812 22.45 3.83 36.40
C HIS A 812 23.57 2.87 36.03
N ASN A 813 23.52 1.66 36.58
CA ASN A 813 24.44 0.58 36.26
C ASN A 813 23.69 -0.76 36.24
N ASN A 814 23.72 -1.42 35.11
CA ASN A 814 23.16 -2.74 34.92
C ASN A 814 24.30 -3.72 34.59
N ALA A 815 24.70 -4.50 35.59
CA ALA A 815 25.80 -5.46 35.44
C ALA A 815 25.48 -6.60 34.47
N SER A 816 24.21 -7.03 34.34
CA SER A 816 23.86 -8.16 33.47
C SER A 816 23.96 -7.82 31.99
N SER A 817 23.67 -6.58 31.61
CA SER A 817 23.80 -6.08 30.24
C SER A 817 25.10 -5.31 30.00
N ASN A 818 25.96 -5.20 31.03
CA ASN A 818 27.16 -4.36 31.04
C ASN A 818 26.88 -2.91 30.61
N THR A 819 25.74 -2.35 31.03
CA THR A 819 25.28 -1.00 30.64
C THR A 819 25.47 -0.02 31.78
N GLN A 820 26.14 1.10 31.52
CA GLN A 820 26.28 2.22 32.43
C GLN A 820 25.71 3.48 31.80
N ILE A 821 24.97 4.26 32.59
CA ILE A 821 24.40 5.54 32.14
C ILE A 821 24.91 6.64 33.05
N TYR A 822 25.47 7.68 32.44
CA TYR A 822 26.01 8.85 33.11
C TYR A 822 25.12 10.07 32.85
N LYS A 823 24.79 10.80 33.91
CA LYS A 823 24.03 12.06 33.81
C LYS A 823 25.00 13.21 33.57
N VAL A 824 24.78 13.97 32.50
CA VAL A 824 25.69 15.03 32.06
C VAL A 824 25.11 16.44 32.16
N LYS A 825 23.79 16.56 32.33
CA LYS A 825 23.07 17.83 32.55
C LYS A 825 22.24 17.81 33.83
#